data_AF-F5YLQ9-F1
#
_entry.id   AF-F5YLQ9-F1
#
_cell.length_a   1.000
_cell.length_b   1.000
_cell.length_c   1.000
_cell.angle_alpha   90.00
_cell.angle_beta   90.00
_cell.angle_gamma   90.00
#
_symmetry.space_group_name_H-M   'P 1'
#
loop_
_entity.id
_entity.type
_entity.pdbx_description
1 polymer ?
#
loop_
_entity_poly.entity_id
_entity_poly.type
_entity_poly.pdbx_seq_one_letter_code
_entity_poly.pdbx_strand_id
1 'polypeptide(L)'
;MKKANRIIILWALVCIFLLWGCSDILKESVNFELPENKGLVLVIINGSDGAGRTLLPKAPDFVRYDLVFTKGAAEESYPDWKTTDVISLNVGEWALELTAYVAGAALPLAAAKGNATVTVSPSAPATVNVSLYALTGGQGTLSYNITLPTDLSSAQMIVSPFAGGSDQTVDLLLSGASGSLPLASGDYRLTLTLNKDGLPAGKTVALQIYDNLVTEATYEFKDADFSSAVTISGPVPTKTGYTVTEIYIYSSAGQKIDAAVGGINTAKTAWSFTVPSGYESVYFKVEVCKDGTLAPKFLSKPIALDQLQSHDGEGAIALDFTYAITIPTSLSGGSVTAVPVEAFEGQTVTLTMHPDSGKQFKGGSLKYKGITQEKGVILETQTVSGDETASFVMPAEDVGIAAEFKTPLTAGLFKKNAAESLEEITGDYTTHSLANALSYIKTSASVSPGDRFVIILGETTNATLSPASSTGDSTGYLSKAVTVTLQGSGAAREVSLDNSGSLFVVGNNAELILGDKIILQGRNSNGYSLVRVEGTGKLTMQSGSEIKGNKTSASVSGGGVSVTSGGTFTMDGGTISGNYAASNGGGVYVTSGGTFTMNGGTISDNTHNASSSFSGGGVFVETAGETTSKFFMNGGAINRNTSSSRGGGVSVLSGTFTMTGGTISGNISATAAISASSGGGVSVSGGTFIMDGGTISGNTASATDSSATTSGGGVSVSGGTFTMNDGTISGNTTTTTTYSTSSGGGVSVSSGAFVMTGGTISGNTATSPNDNNPAAYGGGVNISGGAFEMTGGAIIGNATTSSPTSPSIKINGGGVYVSGGTFTMKDGLISANTAPFGGGVYVSGGTTKFVEKASLSANIAEEGGGVYVSGGSFTLAGGAINGNIANGGSYSRGGGVYVKTGIFTISDGTLDNNSAIASVASYGGGVYVGGGTVNMTKGTITANISSCESYSYGGGVYLDGGKFTISGGTFSNNTASSLTPSYSRGGGVYVYTGTFEMAELGRIDTNNLVCIEPGKWITLTKPFTGAGPIALIDLSGSSSSWLPPIKVLKKETSFGTQDIPLDRFLLGDFVIGPQRKSIEAMGYFLNTDGTLQSW
;
A
#
# COMPACT_ATOMS: atom_id res chain seq x y z
N MET A 1 31.99 -31.30 -49.97
CA MET A 1 30.72 -31.19 -50.72
C MET A 1 29.60 -30.93 -49.70
N LYS A 2 29.34 -29.74 -49.14
CA LYS A 2 28.85 -28.48 -49.75
C LYS A 2 28.25 -28.66 -51.15
N LYS A 3 26.97 -28.28 -51.30
CA LYS A 3 26.14 -28.20 -52.53
C LYS A 3 25.41 -29.48 -53.01
N ALA A 4 24.55 -30.07 -52.17
CA ALA A 4 23.31 -30.72 -52.64
C ALA A 4 22.15 -30.55 -51.64
N ASN A 5 22.25 -29.45 -50.88
CA ASN A 5 21.29 -28.93 -49.93
C ASN A 5 20.29 -27.99 -50.63
N ARG A 6 19.66 -28.41 -51.75
CA ARG A 6 18.77 -27.49 -52.50
C ARG A 6 17.43 -28.03 -52.98
N ILE A 7 17.15 -29.34 -52.94
CA ILE A 7 15.85 -29.88 -53.41
C ILE A 7 14.96 -30.38 -52.26
N ILE A 8 15.53 -30.88 -51.17
CA ILE A 8 14.74 -31.29 -49.99
C ILE A 8 14.26 -30.05 -49.19
N ILE A 9 15.03 -28.95 -49.24
CA ILE A 9 14.62 -27.63 -48.74
C ILE A 9 13.44 -27.04 -49.57
N LEU A 10 13.20 -27.50 -50.80
CA LEU A 10 12.07 -27.05 -51.61
C LEU A 10 10.76 -27.76 -51.26
N TRP A 11 10.81 -28.96 -50.67
CA TRP A 11 9.63 -29.64 -50.11
C TRP A 11 9.30 -29.18 -48.70
N ALA A 12 10.31 -28.72 -47.94
CA ALA A 12 10.09 -27.95 -46.72
C ALA A 12 9.29 -26.65 -46.99
N LEU A 13 9.30 -26.11 -48.22
CA LEU A 13 8.58 -24.90 -48.62
C LEU A 13 7.11 -25.12 -49.06
N VAL A 14 6.70 -26.35 -49.40
CA VAL A 14 5.29 -26.64 -49.74
C VAL A 14 4.46 -26.99 -48.50
N CYS A 15 5.08 -27.53 -47.44
CA CYS A 15 4.44 -27.67 -46.13
C CYS A 15 4.30 -26.33 -45.38
N ILE A 16 5.10 -25.32 -45.74
CA ILE A 16 5.03 -23.95 -45.21
C ILE A 16 3.83 -23.13 -45.76
N PHE A 17 3.13 -23.58 -46.80
CA PHE A 17 1.95 -22.88 -47.35
C PHE A 17 0.58 -23.49 -47.00
N LEU A 18 0.54 -24.52 -46.15
CA LEU A 18 -0.70 -24.97 -45.48
C LEU A 18 -0.68 -24.73 -43.97
N LEU A 19 0.18 -23.81 -43.52
CA LEU A 19 -0.29 -22.76 -42.61
C LEU A 19 -1.47 -22.08 -43.30
N TRP A 20 -2.70 -22.35 -42.84
CA TRP A 20 -3.89 -21.49 -42.81
C TRP A 20 -5.13 -22.41 -42.72
N GLY A 21 -5.70 -22.68 -41.55
CA GLY A 21 -5.47 -22.00 -40.29
C GLY A 21 -6.20 -22.60 -39.09
N CYS A 22 -6.02 -21.87 -37.99
CA CYS A 22 -6.61 -22.03 -36.66
C CYS A 22 -6.27 -23.32 -35.91
N SER A 23 -5.36 -23.23 -34.94
CA SER A 23 -5.69 -23.20 -33.50
C SER A 23 -4.48 -23.58 -32.63
N ASP A 24 -3.81 -22.58 -32.05
CA ASP A 24 -2.97 -22.77 -30.86
C ASP A 24 -3.49 -21.86 -29.75
N ILE A 25 -4.41 -22.39 -28.95
CA ILE A 25 -4.66 -21.96 -27.57
C ILE A 25 -5.06 -23.24 -26.85
N LEU A 26 -4.25 -23.74 -25.90
CA LEU A 26 -4.67 -24.33 -24.61
C LEU A 26 -3.48 -24.72 -23.72
N LYS A 27 -3.59 -24.30 -22.46
CA LYS A 27 -2.65 -24.32 -21.33
C LYS A 27 -2.51 -25.72 -20.70
N GLU A 28 -1.31 -26.06 -20.22
CA GLU A 28 -1.11 -26.99 -19.09
C GLU A 28 -1.42 -26.27 -17.75
N SER A 29 -2.01 -26.97 -16.79
CA SER A 29 -2.56 -26.45 -15.53
C SER A 29 -2.06 -27.28 -14.34
N VAL A 30 -1.29 -26.67 -13.41
CA VAL A 30 -0.70 -27.28 -12.20
C VAL A 30 -1.43 -26.79 -10.94
N ASN A 31 -1.49 -27.63 -9.90
CA ASN A 31 -2.24 -27.42 -8.66
C ASN A 31 -1.31 -27.50 -7.44
N PHE A 32 -1.54 -26.66 -6.42
CA PHE A 32 -0.64 -26.41 -5.29
C PHE A 32 -1.24 -26.66 -3.88
N GLU A 33 -0.82 -27.74 -3.19
CA GLU A 33 -1.16 -27.98 -1.78
C GLU A 33 0.07 -27.86 -0.88
N LEU A 34 -0.12 -27.47 0.39
CA LEU A 34 1.00 -27.18 1.29
C LEU A 34 1.17 -28.25 2.39
N PRO A 35 2.32 -28.93 2.46
CA PRO A 35 2.63 -29.91 3.52
C PRO A 35 2.76 -29.29 4.93
N GLU A 36 2.63 -30.12 5.98
CA GLU A 36 2.86 -29.74 7.39
C GLU A 36 4.23 -29.09 7.60
N ASN A 37 4.28 -28.08 8.47
CA ASN A 37 5.48 -27.35 8.89
C ASN A 37 6.10 -26.42 7.83
N LYS A 38 5.35 -26.11 6.77
CA LYS A 38 5.72 -25.13 5.76
C LYS A 38 4.87 -23.85 5.81
N GLY A 39 5.46 -22.74 5.40
CA GLY A 39 4.82 -21.45 5.21
C GLY A 39 5.02 -20.92 3.79
N LEU A 40 4.13 -20.03 3.38
CA LEU A 40 4.18 -19.41 2.05
C LEU A 40 5.13 -18.22 2.03
N VAL A 41 5.87 -18.05 0.94
CA VAL A 41 6.72 -16.89 0.68
C VAL A 41 6.39 -16.32 -0.69
N LEU A 42 6.02 -15.05 -0.72
CA LEU A 42 5.90 -14.26 -1.92
C LEU A 42 7.20 -13.50 -2.16
N VAL A 43 7.91 -13.85 -3.23
CA VAL A 43 9.11 -13.12 -3.66
C VAL A 43 8.68 -12.04 -4.66
N ILE A 44 9.09 -10.80 -4.41
CA ILE A 44 8.87 -9.66 -5.29
C ILE A 44 10.23 -9.25 -5.85
N ILE A 45 10.35 -9.22 -7.18
CA ILE A 45 11.55 -8.70 -7.83
C ILE A 45 11.39 -7.19 -8.02
N ASN A 46 12.21 -6.41 -7.32
CA ASN A 46 12.25 -4.96 -7.48
C ASN A 46 12.94 -4.60 -8.80
N GLY A 47 12.21 -3.94 -9.68
CA GLY A 47 12.72 -3.44 -10.97
C GLY A 47 11.67 -2.85 -11.92
N SER A 48 10.49 -2.47 -11.42
CA SER A 48 9.39 -1.95 -12.26
C SER A 48 8.74 -0.68 -11.70
N ASP A 49 9.39 0.00 -10.77
CA ASP A 49 9.05 1.38 -10.42
C ASP A 49 9.50 2.29 -11.57
N GLY A 50 8.53 2.94 -12.23
CA GLY A 50 8.72 3.84 -13.38
C GLY A 50 9.53 5.11 -13.10
N ALA A 51 10.50 5.08 -12.20
CA ALA A 51 11.50 6.13 -12.02
C ALA A 51 12.69 5.85 -12.96
N GLY A 52 12.62 6.35 -14.20
CA GLY A 52 13.56 6.06 -15.30
C GLY A 52 15.04 6.45 -15.08
N ARG A 53 15.77 5.73 -14.22
CA ARG A 53 17.19 6.00 -13.90
C ARG A 53 18.19 5.04 -14.57
N THR A 54 17.77 3.84 -14.97
CA THR A 54 18.62 2.82 -15.62
C THR A 54 17.89 2.20 -16.81
N LEU A 55 18.54 2.13 -17.99
CA LEU A 55 18.13 1.23 -19.05
C LEU A 55 18.40 -0.19 -18.59
N LEU A 56 17.37 -0.79 -18.01
CA LEU A 56 17.30 -2.22 -17.89
C LEU A 56 16.96 -2.78 -19.27
N PRO A 57 17.33 -4.02 -19.58
CA PRO A 57 16.66 -4.72 -20.66
C PRO A 57 15.16 -4.53 -20.49
N LYS A 58 14.47 -4.11 -21.54
CA LYS A 58 13.03 -3.88 -21.51
C LYS A 58 12.44 -5.14 -20.90
N ALA A 59 11.87 -5.01 -19.68
CA ALA A 59 11.56 -6.09 -18.75
C ALA A 59 11.63 -7.44 -19.47
N PRO A 60 12.82 -8.06 -19.51
CA PRO A 60 12.99 -9.16 -20.43
C PRO A 60 12.11 -10.26 -19.87
N ASP A 61 11.37 -10.96 -20.71
CA ASP A 61 11.74 -12.29 -21.24
C ASP A 61 12.84 -13.08 -20.47
N PHE A 62 13.08 -12.83 -19.18
CA PHE A 62 13.67 -13.79 -18.28
C PHE A 62 12.69 -14.95 -18.28
N VAL A 63 13.02 -15.96 -19.07
CA VAL A 63 12.15 -17.11 -19.28
C VAL A 63 12.02 -17.96 -18.02
N ARG A 64 12.95 -17.76 -17.07
CA ARG A 64 13.13 -18.60 -15.90
C ARG A 64 13.81 -17.86 -14.76
N TYR A 65 13.35 -18.06 -13.53
CA TYR A 65 14.05 -17.68 -12.31
C TYR A 65 14.29 -18.92 -11.46
N ASP A 66 15.49 -19.09 -10.92
CA ASP A 66 15.76 -20.11 -9.92
C ASP A 66 15.92 -19.42 -8.57
N LEU A 67 15.28 -19.95 -7.55
CA LEU A 67 15.44 -19.49 -6.18
C LEU A 67 16.11 -20.58 -5.36
N VAL A 68 17.04 -20.21 -4.49
CA VAL A 68 17.71 -21.10 -3.55
C VAL A 68 17.56 -20.47 -2.17
N PHE A 69 16.82 -21.12 -1.30
CA PHE A 69 16.70 -20.73 0.09
C PHE A 69 17.64 -21.58 0.94
N THR A 70 18.42 -20.95 1.80
CA THR A 70 19.32 -21.61 2.74
C THR A 70 19.00 -21.25 4.19
N LYS A 71 19.03 -22.25 5.07
CA LYS A 71 18.82 -22.13 6.52
C LYS A 71 19.70 -23.13 7.25
N GLY A 72 20.83 -22.66 7.79
CA GLY A 72 21.82 -23.54 8.42
C GLY A 72 22.39 -24.55 7.41
N ALA A 73 22.17 -25.85 7.63
CA ALA A 73 22.56 -26.91 6.70
C ALA A 73 21.43 -27.33 5.72
N ALA A 74 20.23 -26.73 5.83
CA ALA A 74 19.11 -27.01 4.95
C ALA A 74 19.10 -26.05 3.75
N GLU A 75 18.79 -26.59 2.57
CA GLU A 75 18.70 -25.87 1.30
C GLU A 75 17.44 -26.32 0.55
N GLU A 76 16.61 -25.37 0.11
CA GLU A 76 15.43 -25.60 -0.73
C GLU A 76 15.57 -24.80 -2.03
N SER A 77 15.61 -25.48 -3.17
CA SER A 77 15.77 -24.87 -4.49
C SER A 77 14.48 -24.96 -5.32
N TYR A 78 14.09 -23.85 -5.94
CA TYR A 78 12.93 -23.69 -6.81
C TYR A 78 13.41 -23.26 -8.19
N PRO A 79 13.83 -24.21 -9.04
CA PRO A 79 14.20 -23.92 -10.40
C PRO A 79 12.96 -23.52 -11.22
N ASP A 80 13.09 -22.54 -12.10
CA ASP A 80 12.01 -22.04 -12.97
C ASP A 80 10.75 -21.47 -12.27
N TRP A 81 10.95 -20.89 -11.09
CA TRP A 81 9.96 -20.11 -10.36
C TRP A 81 9.39 -18.95 -11.20
N LYS A 82 8.06 -18.76 -11.16
CA LYS A 82 7.38 -17.61 -11.78
C LYS A 82 7.03 -16.57 -10.72
N THR A 83 7.01 -15.29 -11.10
CA THR A 83 6.76 -14.17 -10.17
C THR A 83 5.34 -14.14 -9.57
N THR A 84 4.42 -14.96 -10.09
CA THR A 84 3.09 -15.21 -9.54
C THR A 84 3.06 -16.38 -8.57
N ASP A 85 4.11 -17.20 -8.55
CA ASP A 85 4.16 -18.41 -7.74
C ASP A 85 4.53 -18.07 -6.31
N VAL A 86 3.87 -18.75 -5.39
CA VAL A 86 4.12 -18.62 -3.96
C VAL A 86 4.89 -19.84 -3.50
N ILE A 87 5.94 -19.61 -2.72
CA ILE A 87 6.96 -20.61 -2.40
C ILE A 87 6.65 -21.21 -1.05
N SER A 88 6.74 -22.52 -0.92
CA SER A 88 6.51 -23.22 0.34
C SER A 88 7.81 -23.65 0.99
N LEU A 89 8.21 -23.00 2.08
CA LEU A 89 9.44 -23.28 2.83
C LEU A 89 9.12 -23.76 4.25
N ASN A 90 9.99 -24.56 4.84
CA ASN A 90 9.83 -24.89 6.27
C ASN A 90 9.88 -23.61 7.13
N VAL A 91 9.16 -23.60 8.24
CA VAL A 91 9.11 -22.45 9.16
C VAL A 91 10.50 -22.03 9.64
N GLY A 92 10.79 -20.74 9.65
CA GLY A 92 12.03 -20.14 10.17
C GLY A 92 12.62 -19.07 9.25
N GLU A 93 13.79 -18.55 9.61
CA GLU A 93 14.52 -17.54 8.83
C GLU A 93 15.37 -18.20 7.75
N TRP A 94 15.22 -17.73 6.51
CA TRP A 94 15.91 -18.22 5.33
C TRP A 94 16.63 -17.08 4.61
N ALA A 95 17.84 -17.36 4.15
CA ALA A 95 18.51 -16.53 3.15
C ALA A 95 18.07 -17.00 1.76
N LEU A 96 17.70 -16.07 0.89
CA LEU A 96 17.30 -16.31 -0.49
C LEU A 96 18.43 -15.87 -1.43
N GLU A 97 18.83 -16.74 -2.34
CA GLU A 97 19.58 -16.43 -3.56
C GLU A 97 18.67 -16.66 -4.78
N LEU A 98 18.55 -15.67 -5.65
CA LEU A 98 17.77 -15.74 -6.89
C LEU A 98 18.73 -15.72 -8.08
N THR A 99 18.50 -16.54 -9.10
CA THR A 99 19.21 -16.51 -10.39
C THR A 99 18.19 -16.37 -11.53
N ALA A 100 18.28 -15.33 -12.35
CA ALA A 100 17.41 -15.12 -13.51
C ALA A 100 18.07 -15.62 -14.79
N TYR A 101 17.30 -16.28 -15.66
CA TYR A 101 17.76 -16.96 -16.87
C TYR A 101 17.02 -16.47 -18.10
N VAL A 102 17.68 -16.62 -19.24
CA VAL A 102 17.26 -16.12 -20.53
C VAL A 102 17.18 -17.26 -21.54
N ALA A 103 16.41 -17.09 -22.61
CA ALA A 103 16.24 -18.13 -23.62
C ALA A 103 17.59 -18.48 -24.29
N GLY A 104 17.99 -19.75 -24.27
CA GLY A 104 19.16 -20.25 -24.98
C GLY A 104 18.79 -21.28 -26.07
N ALA A 105 19.70 -21.54 -27.02
CA ALA A 105 19.44 -22.40 -28.19
C ALA A 105 19.15 -23.88 -27.88
N ALA A 106 19.45 -24.34 -26.65
CA ALA A 106 19.14 -25.69 -26.17
C ALA A 106 18.74 -25.74 -24.68
N LEU A 107 19.30 -24.86 -23.82
CA LEU A 107 18.95 -24.70 -22.41
C LEU A 107 18.97 -23.21 -22.02
N PRO A 108 18.14 -22.77 -21.04
CA PRO A 108 18.20 -21.41 -20.50
C PRO A 108 19.58 -21.10 -19.91
N LEU A 109 20.08 -19.90 -20.18
CA LEU A 109 21.39 -19.44 -19.72
C LEU A 109 21.21 -18.47 -18.56
N ALA A 110 22.00 -18.62 -17.49
CA ALA A 110 21.89 -17.74 -16.33
C ALA A 110 22.42 -16.34 -16.70
N ALA A 111 21.67 -15.29 -16.37
CA ALA A 111 21.97 -13.94 -16.82
C ALA A 111 22.04 -12.89 -15.69
N ALA A 112 21.32 -13.09 -14.58
CA ALA A 112 21.36 -12.22 -13.40
C ALA A 112 21.20 -13.01 -12.09
N LYS A 113 21.54 -12.39 -10.96
CA LYS A 113 21.32 -12.90 -9.60
C LYS A 113 20.71 -11.85 -8.66
N GLY A 114 20.16 -12.27 -7.54
CA GLY A 114 19.64 -11.43 -6.45
C GLY A 114 19.78 -12.12 -5.11
N ASN A 115 19.74 -11.38 -3.99
CA ASN A 115 19.72 -11.98 -2.66
C ASN A 115 18.81 -11.21 -1.69
N ALA A 116 18.27 -11.90 -0.68
CA ALA A 116 17.43 -11.34 0.39
C ALA A 116 17.32 -12.29 1.60
N THR A 117 16.59 -11.90 2.64
CA THR A 117 16.25 -12.74 3.79
C THR A 117 14.74 -12.73 4.04
N VAL A 118 14.16 -13.85 4.45
CA VAL A 118 12.73 -13.98 4.74
C VAL A 118 12.47 -14.86 5.97
N THR A 119 11.54 -14.45 6.82
CA THR A 119 11.09 -15.24 7.96
C THR A 119 9.75 -15.89 7.63
N VAL A 120 9.75 -17.22 7.57
CA VAL A 120 8.62 -18.04 7.11
C VAL A 120 7.82 -18.54 8.31
N SER A 121 6.50 -18.34 8.27
CA SER A 121 5.56 -18.80 9.30
C SER A 121 4.48 -19.70 8.69
N PRO A 122 3.93 -20.69 9.43
CA PRO A 122 2.94 -21.61 8.89
C PRO A 122 1.54 -21.00 8.77
N SER A 123 1.31 -19.81 9.34
CA SER A 123 -0.01 -19.19 9.50
C SER A 123 -0.29 -18.04 8.53
N ALA A 124 0.72 -17.50 7.84
CA ALA A 124 0.56 -16.38 6.92
C ALA A 124 1.69 -16.35 5.87
N PRO A 125 1.40 -15.97 4.61
CA PRO A 125 2.43 -15.74 3.61
C PRO A 125 3.39 -14.62 4.03
N ALA A 126 4.69 -14.87 3.96
CA ALA A 126 5.74 -13.89 4.15
C ALA A 126 6.11 -13.23 2.81
N THR A 127 6.31 -11.92 2.78
CA THR A 127 6.74 -11.21 1.56
C THR A 127 8.22 -10.86 1.65
N VAL A 128 8.97 -11.07 0.56
CA VAL A 128 10.39 -10.71 0.45
C VAL A 128 10.68 -9.98 -0.86
N ASN A 129 11.37 -8.84 -0.79
CA ASN A 129 11.72 -8.04 -1.96
C ASN A 129 13.20 -8.28 -2.36
N VAL A 130 13.48 -8.47 -3.66
CA VAL A 130 14.80 -8.85 -4.20
C VAL A 130 15.18 -7.95 -5.38
N SER A 131 16.38 -7.37 -5.38
CA SER A 131 16.92 -6.61 -6.53
C SER A 131 17.91 -7.45 -7.33
N LEU A 132 17.91 -7.32 -8.66
CA LEU A 132 18.77 -8.11 -9.56
C LEU A 132 20.09 -7.40 -9.93
N TYR A 133 21.15 -8.18 -10.12
CA TYR A 133 22.46 -7.77 -10.61
C TYR A 133 23.01 -8.77 -11.63
N ALA A 134 23.80 -8.32 -12.62
CA ALA A 134 24.30 -9.17 -13.69
C ALA A 134 25.29 -10.26 -13.22
N LEU A 135 25.29 -11.41 -13.88
CA LEU A 135 26.31 -12.44 -13.67
C LEU A 135 27.64 -12.06 -14.34
N THR A 136 28.76 -12.50 -13.76
CA THR A 136 30.08 -12.27 -14.33
C THR A 136 30.39 -13.30 -15.43
N GLY A 137 30.91 -12.84 -16.58
CA GLY A 137 31.42 -13.72 -17.65
C GLY A 137 30.47 -14.04 -18.82
N GLY A 138 29.27 -13.45 -18.86
CA GLY A 138 28.31 -13.58 -19.97
C GLY A 138 28.44 -12.50 -21.04
N GLN A 139 27.57 -12.52 -22.06
CA GLN A 139 27.45 -11.52 -23.13
C GLN A 139 25.97 -11.24 -23.49
N GLY A 140 25.50 -10.02 -23.26
CA GLY A 140 24.21 -9.52 -23.76
C GLY A 140 24.35 -8.63 -25.00
N THR A 141 23.27 -7.94 -25.38
CA THR A 141 23.19 -7.07 -26.55
C THR A 141 22.53 -5.75 -26.17
N LEU A 142 23.10 -4.63 -26.59
CA LEU A 142 22.41 -3.35 -26.66
C LEU A 142 21.76 -3.24 -28.04
N SER A 143 20.44 -3.10 -28.13
CA SER A 143 19.74 -2.68 -29.34
C SER A 143 19.44 -1.20 -29.25
N TYR A 144 19.81 -0.43 -30.27
CA TYR A 144 19.60 1.01 -30.28
C TYR A 144 18.79 1.43 -31.51
N ASN A 145 17.87 2.37 -31.31
CA ASN A 145 17.12 3.02 -32.37
C ASN A 145 17.07 4.51 -32.08
N ILE A 146 17.87 5.28 -32.81
CA ILE A 146 18.11 6.68 -32.55
C ILE A 146 17.60 7.46 -33.77
N THR A 147 16.56 8.26 -33.58
CA THR A 147 16.10 9.18 -34.63
C THR A 147 17.02 10.39 -34.65
N LEU A 148 17.68 10.63 -35.78
CA LEU A 148 18.59 11.77 -36.00
C LEU A 148 17.90 12.84 -36.88
N PRO A 149 18.12 14.14 -36.61
CA PRO A 149 17.73 15.18 -37.55
C PRO A 149 18.65 15.21 -38.78
N THR A 150 18.25 15.96 -39.81
CA THR A 150 19.07 16.11 -41.02
C THR A 150 20.30 17.00 -40.75
N ASP A 151 21.35 16.84 -41.55
CA ASP A 151 22.52 17.76 -41.59
C ASP A 151 23.44 17.74 -40.36
N LEU A 152 23.63 16.58 -39.72
CA LEU A 152 24.62 16.41 -38.64
C LEU A 152 26.06 16.36 -39.18
N SER A 153 27.00 17.00 -38.48
CA SER A 153 28.44 16.94 -38.74
C SER A 153 29.10 15.70 -38.11
N SER A 154 28.56 15.19 -36.99
CA SER A 154 28.95 13.90 -36.39
C SER A 154 27.82 13.33 -35.54
N ALA A 155 27.72 12.00 -35.42
CA ALA A 155 26.86 11.35 -34.44
C ALA A 155 27.50 10.03 -34.00
N GLN A 156 27.66 9.83 -32.69
CA GLN A 156 28.41 8.74 -32.10
C GLN A 156 27.67 8.16 -30.87
N MET A 157 27.77 6.86 -30.68
CA MET A 157 27.34 6.13 -29.50
C MET A 157 28.54 5.42 -28.88
N ILE A 158 28.80 5.64 -27.60
CA ILE A 158 29.87 5.03 -26.81
C ILE A 158 29.26 4.20 -25.68
N VAL A 159 29.76 2.99 -25.45
CA VAL A 159 29.34 2.12 -24.36
C VAL A 159 30.54 1.71 -23.51
N SER A 160 30.54 2.12 -22.23
CA SER A 160 31.65 1.97 -21.29
C SER A 160 31.30 1.01 -20.13
N PRO A 161 32.10 -0.04 -19.84
CA PRO A 161 31.87 -0.90 -18.67
C PRO A 161 32.18 -0.21 -17.33
N PHE A 162 31.33 -0.39 -16.31
CA PHE A 162 31.57 0.17 -14.96
C PHE A 162 32.71 -0.51 -14.20
N ALA A 163 33.00 -1.77 -14.49
CA ALA A 163 34.10 -2.50 -13.86
C ALA A 163 35.49 -2.10 -14.38
N GLY A 164 35.55 -1.20 -15.37
CA GLY A 164 36.75 -0.92 -16.16
C GLY A 164 36.87 -1.86 -17.37
N GLY A 165 37.45 -1.37 -18.47
CA GLY A 165 37.54 -2.10 -19.74
C GLY A 165 37.72 -1.18 -20.94
N SER A 166 37.60 -1.72 -22.17
CA SER A 166 37.64 -0.92 -23.40
C SER A 166 36.24 -0.48 -23.82
N ASP A 167 36.11 0.80 -24.16
CA ASP A 167 34.86 1.36 -24.68
C ASP A 167 34.51 0.77 -26.05
N GLN A 168 33.21 0.58 -26.30
CA GLN A 168 32.68 0.26 -27.62
C GLN A 168 32.11 1.52 -28.26
N THR A 169 32.51 1.84 -29.50
CA THR A 169 32.14 3.09 -30.17
C THR A 169 31.48 2.81 -31.52
N VAL A 170 30.35 3.46 -31.80
CA VAL A 170 29.58 3.36 -33.05
C VAL A 170 29.39 4.75 -33.65
N ASP A 171 29.79 4.94 -34.89
CA ASP A 171 29.45 6.14 -35.67
C ASP A 171 28.05 5.96 -36.31
N LEU A 172 27.08 6.75 -35.85
CA LEU A 172 25.67 6.65 -36.22
C LEU A 172 25.37 7.23 -37.62
N LEU A 173 26.27 8.05 -38.19
CA LEU A 173 26.12 8.57 -39.56
C LEU A 173 26.64 7.58 -40.59
N LEU A 174 27.74 6.90 -40.28
CA LEU A 174 28.35 5.90 -41.16
C LEU A 174 27.69 4.52 -41.02
N SER A 175 27.38 4.11 -39.79
CA SER A 175 26.91 2.75 -39.46
C SER A 175 25.38 2.65 -39.39
N GLY A 176 24.69 3.80 -39.49
CA GLY A 176 23.24 3.90 -39.33
C GLY A 176 22.83 4.14 -37.87
N ALA A 177 21.73 4.89 -37.71
CA ALA A 177 21.23 5.32 -36.40
C ALA A 177 20.38 4.27 -35.67
N SER A 178 20.26 3.07 -36.26
CA SER A 178 19.66 1.91 -35.62
C SER A 178 20.55 0.70 -35.83
N GLY A 179 20.68 -0.16 -34.81
CA GLY A 179 21.55 -1.31 -34.86
C GLY A 179 21.62 -2.06 -33.52
N SER A 180 22.56 -3.00 -33.43
CA SER A 180 22.78 -3.79 -32.21
C SER A 180 24.27 -3.99 -31.92
N LEU A 181 24.62 -4.05 -30.65
CA LEU A 181 25.99 -4.16 -30.15
C LEU A 181 26.09 -5.25 -29.08
N PRO A 182 26.86 -6.34 -29.29
CA PRO A 182 27.10 -7.34 -28.26
C PRO A 182 28.06 -6.78 -27.19
N LEU A 183 27.73 -6.97 -25.92
CA LEU A 183 28.45 -6.46 -24.76
C LEU A 183 28.57 -7.56 -23.71
N ALA A 184 29.68 -7.63 -22.97
CA ALA A 184 29.75 -8.56 -21.85
C ALA A 184 28.61 -8.28 -20.84
N SER A 185 28.23 -9.26 -20.03
CA SER A 185 27.25 -9.02 -18.98
C SER A 185 27.86 -8.17 -17.87
N GLY A 186 27.08 -7.21 -17.38
CA GLY A 186 27.55 -6.26 -16.41
C GLY A 186 26.79 -4.95 -16.50
N ASP A 187 27.21 -4.02 -15.67
CA ASP A 187 26.70 -2.67 -15.69
C ASP A 187 27.59 -1.83 -16.61
N TYR A 188 26.95 -1.02 -17.45
CA TYR A 188 27.55 -0.16 -18.46
C TYR A 188 27.01 1.25 -18.35
N ARG A 189 27.73 2.17 -18.96
CA ARG A 189 27.23 3.51 -19.30
C ARG A 189 27.09 3.60 -20.81
N LEU A 190 25.92 4.05 -21.27
CA LEU A 190 25.64 4.39 -22.66
C LEU A 190 25.69 5.90 -22.83
N THR A 191 26.53 6.38 -23.74
CA THR A 191 26.73 7.79 -24.05
C THR A 191 26.48 8.04 -25.53
N LEU A 192 25.53 8.91 -25.87
CA LEU A 192 25.26 9.39 -27.23
C LEU A 192 25.82 10.80 -27.39
N THR A 193 26.52 11.08 -28.48
CA THR A 193 27.14 12.36 -28.79
C THR A 193 26.89 12.72 -30.24
N LEU A 194 26.15 13.79 -30.49
CA LEU A 194 25.79 14.29 -31.81
C LEU A 194 26.34 15.71 -31.96
N ASN A 195 26.63 16.14 -33.18
CA ASN A 195 27.04 17.51 -33.49
C ASN A 195 26.36 17.96 -34.79
N LYS A 196 25.87 19.21 -34.80
CA LYS A 196 25.30 19.89 -35.95
C LYS A 196 25.91 21.29 -36.02
N ASP A 197 26.65 21.58 -37.08
CA ASP A 197 27.28 22.89 -37.30
C ASP A 197 28.11 23.43 -36.11
N GLY A 198 28.77 22.54 -35.36
CA GLY A 198 29.58 22.89 -34.19
C GLY A 198 28.79 22.90 -32.87
N LEU A 199 27.48 22.73 -32.89
CA LEU A 199 26.62 22.61 -31.70
C LEU A 199 26.45 21.13 -31.33
N PRO A 200 26.84 20.69 -30.12
CA PRO A 200 26.61 19.32 -29.69
C PRO A 200 25.20 19.08 -29.13
N ALA A 201 24.78 17.81 -29.16
CA ALA A 201 23.63 17.25 -28.45
C ALA A 201 24.01 15.84 -27.98
N GLY A 202 23.31 15.27 -26.99
CA GLY A 202 23.58 13.87 -26.66
C GLY A 202 22.82 13.35 -25.45
N LYS A 203 23.15 12.15 -25.00
CA LYS A 203 22.46 11.49 -23.89
C LYS A 203 23.33 10.52 -23.11
N THR A 204 23.25 10.53 -21.78
CA THR A 204 23.95 9.54 -20.92
C THR A 204 22.99 8.78 -20.02
N VAL A 205 23.06 7.45 -20.02
CA VAL A 205 22.23 6.58 -19.18
C VAL A 205 23.01 5.38 -18.66
N ALA A 206 22.72 4.97 -17.42
CA ALA A 206 23.18 3.68 -16.91
C ALA A 206 22.46 2.57 -17.67
N LEU A 207 23.21 1.60 -18.13
CA LEU A 207 22.78 0.52 -19.00
C LEU A 207 23.13 -0.79 -18.30
N GLN A 208 22.15 -1.61 -17.99
CA GLN A 208 22.43 -2.96 -17.50
C GLN A 208 22.40 -3.93 -18.67
N ILE A 209 23.46 -4.70 -18.83
CA ILE A 209 23.55 -5.78 -19.82
C ILE A 209 23.52 -7.09 -19.06
N TYR A 210 22.46 -7.84 -19.27
CA TYR A 210 22.39 -9.22 -18.81
C TYR A 210 22.83 -10.15 -19.93
N ASP A 211 23.44 -11.26 -19.56
CA ASP A 211 23.85 -12.28 -20.53
C ASP A 211 22.67 -12.67 -21.43
N ASN A 212 22.90 -12.80 -22.73
CA ASN A 212 21.96 -13.07 -23.82
C ASN A 212 20.65 -12.26 -23.84
N LEU A 213 20.60 -11.08 -23.22
CA LEU A 213 19.45 -10.19 -23.31
C LEU A 213 19.70 -8.97 -24.17
N VAL A 214 18.62 -8.45 -24.73
CA VAL A 214 18.61 -7.20 -25.47
C VAL A 214 18.16 -6.07 -24.56
N THR A 215 19.04 -5.10 -24.35
CA THR A 215 18.65 -3.81 -23.77
C THR A 215 18.33 -2.82 -24.86
N GLU A 216 17.10 -2.31 -24.88
CA GLU A 216 16.63 -1.37 -25.89
C GLU A 216 16.91 0.08 -25.47
N ALA A 217 17.65 0.80 -26.31
CA ALA A 217 17.91 2.22 -26.20
C ALA A 217 17.22 2.95 -27.37
N THR A 218 16.00 3.45 -27.13
CA THR A 218 15.28 4.25 -28.14
C THR A 218 15.30 5.72 -27.77
N TYR A 219 15.84 6.55 -28.66
CA TYR A 219 15.94 7.99 -28.45
C TYR A 219 15.60 8.76 -29.72
N GLU A 220 15.03 9.95 -29.55
CA GLU A 220 14.75 10.88 -30.65
C GLU A 220 15.50 12.18 -30.38
N PHE A 221 16.28 12.63 -31.37
CA PHE A 221 16.90 13.95 -31.39
C PHE A 221 16.24 14.81 -32.46
N LYS A 222 15.94 16.06 -32.11
CA LYS A 222 15.35 17.10 -32.94
C LYS A 222 16.35 18.25 -33.07
N ASP A 223 16.15 19.13 -34.04
CA ASP A 223 17.00 20.32 -34.22
C ASP A 223 17.10 21.18 -32.96
N ALA A 224 16.05 21.22 -32.14
CA ALA A 224 16.02 21.95 -30.88
C ALA A 224 16.95 21.38 -29.79
N ASP A 225 17.44 20.14 -29.93
CA ASP A 225 18.32 19.51 -28.94
C ASP A 225 19.79 19.93 -29.09
N PHE A 226 20.14 20.61 -30.19
CA PHE A 226 21.48 21.07 -30.49
C PHE A 226 21.68 22.49 -29.97
N SER A 227 22.67 22.65 -29.09
CA SER A 227 22.97 23.93 -28.46
C SER A 227 24.45 24.07 -28.23
N SER A 228 24.93 25.28 -27.98
CA SER A 228 26.31 25.47 -27.52
C SER A 228 26.50 24.69 -26.22
N ALA A 229 27.71 24.21 -25.93
CA ALA A 229 27.98 23.41 -24.74
C ALA A 229 29.40 23.66 -24.23
N VAL A 230 29.64 23.24 -22.99
CA VAL A 230 30.93 23.35 -22.30
C VAL A 230 31.37 21.96 -21.86
N THR A 231 32.63 21.61 -22.12
CA THR A 231 33.25 20.37 -21.60
C THR A 231 33.90 20.64 -20.25
N ILE A 232 33.59 19.77 -19.31
CA ILE A 232 34.12 19.76 -17.96
C ILE A 232 34.73 18.41 -17.65
N SER A 233 35.84 18.38 -16.93
CA SER A 233 36.51 17.12 -16.59
C SER A 233 37.20 17.22 -15.25
N GLY A 234 37.72 16.13 -14.69
CA GLY A 234 38.50 16.23 -13.46
C GLY A 234 38.84 14.89 -12.84
N PRO A 235 39.63 14.84 -11.77
CA PRO A 235 39.95 13.59 -11.09
C PRO A 235 38.71 13.00 -10.42
N VAL A 236 38.62 11.66 -10.40
CA VAL A 236 37.60 10.96 -9.60
C VAL A 236 37.95 11.11 -8.11
N PRO A 237 36.99 11.50 -7.25
CA PRO A 237 37.27 11.72 -5.85
C PRO A 237 37.47 10.40 -5.08
N THR A 238 38.38 10.41 -4.10
CA THR A 238 38.80 9.22 -3.34
C THR A 238 38.39 9.28 -1.87
N LYS A 239 37.88 8.17 -1.31
CA LYS A 239 37.67 8.00 0.14
C LYS A 239 38.09 6.60 0.58
N THR A 240 38.77 6.50 1.71
CA THR A 240 39.10 5.22 2.34
C THR A 240 37.84 4.38 2.57
N GLY A 241 37.79 3.20 1.96
CA GLY A 241 36.69 2.24 2.09
C GLY A 241 35.55 2.41 1.07
N TYR A 242 35.59 3.42 0.18
CA TYR A 242 34.55 3.65 -0.83
C TYR A 242 35.16 3.83 -2.23
N THR A 243 34.56 3.22 -3.24
CA THR A 243 34.95 3.36 -4.66
C THR A 243 33.83 4.05 -5.43
N VAL A 244 34.13 5.13 -6.14
CA VAL A 244 33.15 5.80 -7.01
C VAL A 244 32.86 4.91 -8.23
N THR A 245 31.58 4.70 -8.51
CA THR A 245 31.09 3.87 -9.61
C THR A 245 30.51 4.69 -10.75
N GLU A 246 29.76 5.77 -10.47
CA GLU A 246 29.18 6.63 -11.51
C GLU A 246 29.04 8.08 -11.06
N ILE A 247 29.02 9.00 -12.03
CA ILE A 247 28.66 10.40 -11.84
C ILE A 247 27.49 10.74 -12.76
N TYR A 248 26.48 11.46 -12.25
CA TYR A 248 25.35 11.95 -13.04
C TYR A 248 25.27 13.47 -12.94
N ILE A 249 24.86 14.16 -14.00
CA ILE A 249 24.69 15.61 -13.99
C ILE A 249 23.21 15.98 -13.82
N TYR A 250 22.94 16.94 -12.96
CA TYR A 250 21.62 17.47 -12.63
C TYR A 250 21.58 18.98 -12.85
N SER A 251 20.42 19.51 -13.21
CA SER A 251 20.18 20.94 -13.36
C SER A 251 19.98 21.59 -12.00
N SER A 252 20.06 22.93 -11.97
CA SER A 252 19.69 23.75 -10.83
C SER A 252 18.30 23.41 -10.24
N ALA A 253 17.38 22.89 -11.07
CA ALA A 253 16.02 22.47 -10.69
C ALA A 253 15.93 21.02 -10.17
N GLY A 254 17.04 20.33 -9.93
CA GLY A 254 17.07 18.96 -9.41
C GLY A 254 16.66 17.88 -10.43
N GLN A 255 16.53 18.24 -11.71
CA GLN A 255 16.27 17.29 -12.79
C GLN A 255 17.58 16.80 -13.37
N LYS A 256 17.72 15.48 -13.59
CA LYS A 256 18.89 14.94 -14.27
C LYS A 256 18.97 15.59 -15.66
N ILE A 257 20.12 16.17 -16.00
CA ILE A 257 20.36 16.70 -17.34
C ILE A 257 20.71 15.51 -18.22
N ASP A 258 19.69 14.86 -18.76
CA ASP A 258 19.90 13.73 -19.66
C ASP A 258 20.71 14.13 -20.89
N ALA A 259 20.65 15.41 -21.30
CA ALA A 259 21.42 15.97 -22.40
C ALA A 259 22.94 16.15 -22.11
N ALA A 260 23.38 15.93 -20.87
CA ALA A 260 24.79 15.99 -20.50
C ALA A 260 25.49 14.69 -20.92
N VAL A 261 26.59 14.83 -21.64
CA VAL A 261 27.23 13.74 -22.37
C VAL A 261 28.60 13.44 -21.77
N GLY A 262 28.79 12.28 -21.16
CA GLY A 262 30.11 11.90 -20.63
C GLY A 262 30.03 10.99 -19.41
N GLY A 263 31.10 10.93 -18.61
CA GLY A 263 31.19 10.08 -17.43
C GLY A 263 32.60 9.92 -16.90
N ILE A 264 32.77 8.97 -15.98
CA ILE A 264 34.06 8.52 -15.44
C ILE A 264 34.82 7.69 -16.47
N ASN A 265 36.10 7.97 -16.70
CA ASN A 265 36.96 7.18 -17.55
C ASN A 265 37.09 5.72 -17.05
N THR A 266 37.47 4.82 -17.94
CA THR A 266 37.56 3.38 -17.63
C THR A 266 38.59 3.04 -16.56
N ALA A 267 39.61 3.89 -16.36
CA ALA A 267 40.59 3.77 -15.29
C ALA A 267 40.08 4.24 -13.92
N LYS A 268 38.89 4.84 -13.84
CA LYS A 268 38.32 5.49 -12.64
C LYS A 268 39.23 6.51 -11.99
N THR A 269 40.04 7.18 -12.80
CA THR A 269 40.99 8.21 -12.36
C THR A 269 40.53 9.61 -12.71
N ALA A 270 39.73 9.75 -13.77
CA ALA A 270 39.19 11.02 -14.21
C ALA A 270 37.75 10.87 -14.72
N TRP A 271 37.00 11.95 -14.77
CA TRP A 271 35.67 12.04 -15.36
C TRP A 271 35.63 13.21 -16.35
N SER A 272 34.72 13.18 -17.32
CA SER A 272 34.51 14.26 -18.28
C SER A 272 33.06 14.28 -18.76
N PHE A 273 32.43 15.45 -18.84
CA PHE A 273 31.10 15.68 -19.39
C PHE A 273 31.06 16.91 -20.29
N THR A 274 30.31 16.84 -21.40
CA THR A 274 29.87 17.97 -22.19
C THR A 274 28.46 18.35 -21.77
N VAL A 275 28.27 19.58 -21.29
CA VAL A 275 27.01 20.08 -20.74
C VAL A 275 26.47 21.21 -21.63
N PRO A 276 25.20 21.16 -22.08
CA PRO A 276 24.58 22.26 -22.82
C PRO A 276 24.70 23.60 -22.10
N SER A 277 25.00 24.68 -22.83
CA SER A 277 25.22 26.02 -22.27
C SER A 277 23.93 26.74 -21.86
N GLY A 278 22.77 26.11 -22.07
CA GLY A 278 21.48 26.60 -21.62
C GLY A 278 21.24 26.48 -20.12
N TYR A 279 22.15 25.84 -19.37
CA TYR A 279 22.06 25.72 -17.92
C TYR A 279 22.97 26.73 -17.22
N GLU A 280 22.43 27.49 -16.26
CA GLU A 280 23.20 28.46 -15.48
C GLU A 280 24.18 27.79 -14.49
N SER A 281 23.79 26.63 -13.94
CA SER A 281 24.61 25.80 -13.05
C SER A 281 24.19 24.33 -13.11
N VAL A 282 25.10 23.44 -12.72
CA VAL A 282 24.85 21.99 -12.65
C VAL A 282 25.32 21.39 -11.31
N TYR A 283 24.65 20.30 -10.89
CA TYR A 283 25.07 19.45 -9.77
C TYR A 283 25.54 18.09 -10.28
N PHE A 284 26.34 17.39 -9.48
CA PHE A 284 26.70 16.01 -9.76
C PHE A 284 26.07 15.09 -8.72
N LYS A 285 25.69 13.89 -9.11
CA LYS A 285 25.33 12.81 -8.18
C LYS A 285 26.32 11.69 -8.34
N VAL A 286 26.92 11.26 -7.24
CA VAL A 286 27.99 10.25 -7.24
C VAL A 286 27.46 8.96 -6.65
N GLU A 287 27.64 7.87 -7.39
CA GLU A 287 27.36 6.52 -6.93
C GLU A 287 28.65 5.89 -6.39
N VAL A 288 28.58 5.21 -5.25
CA VAL A 288 29.75 4.60 -4.60
C VAL A 288 29.47 3.17 -4.14
N CYS A 289 30.53 2.37 -4.07
CA CYS A 289 30.52 1.02 -3.55
C CYS A 289 31.39 0.93 -2.29
N LYS A 290 30.87 0.30 -1.22
CA LYS A 290 31.60 -0.01 0.01
C LYS A 290 31.66 -1.53 0.15
N ASP A 291 32.85 -2.10 0.26
CA ASP A 291 33.05 -3.55 0.48
C ASP A 291 32.25 -4.43 -0.51
N GLY A 292 32.13 -4.02 -1.79
CA GLY A 292 31.40 -4.76 -2.82
C GLY A 292 29.88 -4.54 -2.83
N THR A 293 29.33 -3.73 -1.93
CA THR A 293 27.90 -3.39 -1.87
C THR A 293 27.65 -1.95 -2.31
N LEU A 294 26.68 -1.72 -3.19
CA LEU A 294 26.23 -0.36 -3.54
C LEU A 294 25.63 0.31 -2.28
N ALA A 295 26.09 1.52 -1.96
CA ALA A 295 25.74 2.27 -0.76
C ALA A 295 24.97 3.58 -1.13
N PRO A 296 24.38 4.34 -0.19
CA PRO A 296 23.42 5.41 -0.51
C PRO A 296 23.99 6.47 -1.46
N LYS A 297 23.12 7.05 -2.30
CA LYS A 297 23.51 7.86 -3.46
C LYS A 297 23.55 9.35 -3.12
N PHE A 298 24.73 9.96 -3.13
CA PHE A 298 25.01 11.33 -2.69
C PHE A 298 25.04 12.35 -3.85
N LEU A 299 24.56 13.58 -3.70
CA LEU A 299 24.81 14.71 -4.62
C LEU A 299 26.22 15.29 -4.35
N SER A 300 26.72 16.25 -5.15
CA SER A 300 27.91 17.08 -4.89
C SER A 300 27.58 18.58 -4.92
N LYS A 301 28.54 19.42 -4.54
CA LYS A 301 28.44 20.90 -4.62
C LYS A 301 28.09 21.37 -6.06
N PRO A 302 27.19 22.36 -6.23
CA PRO A 302 26.88 22.95 -7.53
C PRO A 302 28.09 23.65 -8.15
N ILE A 303 28.16 23.59 -9.47
CA ILE A 303 29.22 24.23 -10.26
C ILE A 303 28.57 25.11 -11.30
N ALA A 304 28.82 26.42 -11.22
CA ALA A 304 28.30 27.41 -12.16
C ALA A 304 29.03 27.30 -13.50
N LEU A 305 28.31 27.47 -14.61
CA LEU A 305 28.85 27.21 -15.94
C LEU A 305 29.86 28.28 -16.42
N ASP A 306 29.83 29.47 -15.83
CA ASP A 306 30.79 30.57 -16.08
C ASP A 306 32.17 30.30 -15.46
N GLN A 307 32.22 29.61 -14.31
CA GLN A 307 33.45 29.11 -13.69
C GLN A 307 34.19 28.11 -14.61
N LEU A 308 33.49 27.56 -15.61
CA LEU A 308 33.95 26.48 -16.50
C LEU A 308 34.47 26.97 -17.85
N GLN A 309 34.21 28.23 -18.23
CA GLN A 309 34.67 28.83 -19.48
C GLN A 309 36.08 29.45 -19.39
N SER A 310 36.66 29.56 -18.19
CA SER A 310 37.83 30.43 -17.95
C SER A 310 39.21 29.79 -18.18
N HIS A 311 39.32 28.52 -18.57
CA HIS A 311 40.59 27.89 -18.95
C HIS A 311 40.39 26.97 -20.17
N ASP A 312 40.82 27.45 -21.35
CA ASP A 312 41.26 26.70 -22.53
C ASP A 312 40.45 25.45 -22.97
N GLY A 313 39.13 25.44 -22.76
CA GLY A 313 38.23 24.42 -23.33
C GLY A 313 38.16 23.09 -22.58
N GLU A 314 38.90 22.89 -21.49
CA GLU A 314 38.79 21.73 -20.60
C GLU A 314 39.00 22.19 -19.14
N GLY A 315 37.90 22.47 -18.42
CA GLY A 315 37.98 22.83 -17.01
C GLY A 315 38.21 21.60 -16.14
N ALA A 316 39.37 21.49 -15.48
CA ALA A 316 39.63 20.46 -14.47
C ALA A 316 38.92 20.80 -13.15
N ILE A 317 37.99 19.95 -12.72
CA ILE A 317 37.09 20.14 -11.59
C ILE A 317 37.31 18.99 -10.61
N ALA A 318 37.76 19.33 -9.40
CA ALA A 318 37.73 18.39 -8.30
C ALA A 318 36.27 18.25 -7.81
N LEU A 319 35.75 17.02 -7.78
CA LEU A 319 34.46 16.75 -7.15
C LEU A 319 34.66 16.56 -5.64
N ASP A 320 33.86 17.25 -4.85
CA ASP A 320 33.76 17.05 -3.41
C ASP A 320 32.35 16.51 -3.11
N PHE A 321 32.28 15.29 -2.58
CA PHE A 321 31.03 14.64 -2.17
C PHE A 321 30.80 14.74 -0.65
N THR A 322 31.75 15.35 0.07
CA THR A 322 31.48 15.79 1.43
C THR A 322 30.95 17.20 1.38
N TYR A 323 29.95 17.43 2.20
CA TYR A 323 29.37 18.72 2.37
C TYR A 323 29.97 19.36 3.61
N ALA A 324 30.41 20.60 3.44
CA ALA A 324 30.97 21.38 4.50
C ALA A 324 29.86 21.74 5.48
N ILE A 325 30.17 21.60 6.76
CA ILE A 325 29.33 22.12 7.84
C ILE A 325 29.94 23.45 8.22
N THR A 326 29.42 24.52 7.61
CA THR A 326 29.90 25.86 7.88
C THR A 326 29.24 26.38 9.15
N ILE A 327 30.03 26.46 10.21
CA ILE A 327 29.62 27.10 11.46
C ILE A 327 30.20 28.52 11.46
N PRO A 328 29.37 29.58 11.57
CA PRO A 328 29.85 30.95 11.60
C PRO A 328 30.90 31.14 12.71
N THR A 329 32.03 31.76 12.36
CA THR A 329 33.14 32.03 13.31
C THR A 329 32.78 33.03 14.40
N SER A 330 31.63 33.71 14.26
CA SER A 330 31.10 34.67 15.22
C SER A 330 29.60 34.45 15.41
N LEU A 331 29.23 33.36 16.08
CA LEU A 331 27.88 33.23 16.64
C LEU A 331 27.83 34.13 17.88
N SER A 332 26.93 35.12 17.88
CA SER A 332 26.82 36.07 18.99
C SER A 332 26.28 35.36 20.24
N GLY A 333 27.14 35.13 21.23
CA GLY A 333 26.77 34.57 22.53
C GLY A 333 26.99 33.06 22.70
N GLY A 334 27.76 32.40 21.84
CA GLY A 334 28.17 31.01 22.01
C GLY A 334 28.89 30.44 20.79
N SER A 335 29.18 29.15 20.81
CA SER A 335 29.78 28.41 19.70
C SER A 335 29.08 27.06 19.47
N VAL A 336 29.27 26.47 18.30
CA VAL A 336 28.75 25.14 17.95
C VAL A 336 29.90 24.30 17.42
N THR A 337 29.93 23.02 17.76
CA THR A 337 30.87 22.05 17.20
C THR A 337 30.11 20.95 16.46
N ALA A 338 30.63 20.49 15.32
CA ALA A 338 30.06 19.40 14.53
C ALA A 338 31.00 18.20 14.51
N VAL A 339 30.43 16.99 14.62
CA VAL A 339 31.16 15.73 14.50
C VAL A 339 30.39 14.79 13.56
N PRO A 340 30.95 14.46 12.37
CA PRO A 340 32.15 15.06 11.76
C PRO A 340 31.90 16.51 11.27
N VAL A 341 32.97 17.25 10.96
CA VAL A 341 32.91 18.65 10.44
C VAL A 341 32.63 18.75 8.93
N GLU A 342 32.65 17.60 8.24
CA GLU A 342 32.24 17.42 6.85
C GLU A 342 31.58 16.04 6.73
N ALA A 343 30.50 15.93 5.96
CA ALA A 343 29.69 14.70 5.92
C ALA A 343 29.08 14.42 4.54
N PHE A 344 28.79 13.15 4.24
CA PHE A 344 28.08 12.74 3.00
C PHE A 344 26.56 12.85 3.16
N GLU A 345 25.81 13.16 2.11
CA GLU A 345 24.33 13.13 2.10
C GLU A 345 23.74 11.81 2.67
N GLY A 346 23.18 11.78 3.88
CA GLY A 346 22.72 10.54 4.50
C GLY A 346 23.54 10.12 5.72
N GLN A 347 24.71 10.70 5.92
CA GLN A 347 25.50 10.52 7.14
C GLN A 347 24.93 11.35 8.28
N THR A 348 24.82 10.75 9.47
CA THR A 348 24.44 11.48 10.68
C THR A 348 25.59 12.37 11.16
N VAL A 349 25.29 13.65 11.30
CA VAL A 349 26.14 14.69 11.88
C VAL A 349 25.60 15.02 13.26
N THR A 350 26.46 14.99 14.28
CA THR A 350 26.11 15.44 15.63
C THR A 350 26.64 16.84 15.87
N LEU A 351 25.77 17.73 16.35
CA LEU A 351 26.08 19.09 16.75
C LEU A 351 26.06 19.20 18.28
N THR A 352 27.02 19.92 18.85
CA THR A 352 27.06 20.27 20.28
C THR A 352 27.13 21.78 20.43
N MET A 353 26.27 22.34 21.28
CA MET A 353 26.15 23.79 21.49
C MET A 353 26.89 24.18 22.77
N HIS A 354 27.73 25.22 22.67
CA HIS A 354 28.57 25.74 23.74
C HIS A 354 28.25 27.22 23.98
N PRO A 355 27.25 27.56 24.82
CA PRO A 355 26.89 28.95 25.11
C PRO A 355 28.03 29.73 25.80
N ASP A 356 28.20 31.00 25.46
CA ASP A 356 29.11 31.89 26.19
C ASP A 356 28.57 32.17 27.60
N SER A 357 29.44 32.55 28.53
CA SER A 357 29.05 32.91 29.89
C SER A 357 27.93 33.96 29.91
N GLY A 358 26.79 33.65 30.54
CA GLY A 358 25.61 34.53 30.63
C GLY A 358 24.68 34.49 29.40
N LYS A 359 24.89 33.56 28.47
CA LYS A 359 24.03 33.28 27.32
C LYS A 359 23.47 31.86 27.43
N GLN A 360 22.34 31.62 26.77
CA GLN A 360 21.82 30.27 26.58
C GLN A 360 21.52 30.05 25.10
N PHE A 361 21.62 28.80 24.67
CA PHE A 361 21.13 28.44 23.36
C PHE A 361 19.62 28.74 23.26
N LYS A 362 19.20 29.41 22.17
CA LYS A 362 17.79 29.68 21.92
C LYS A 362 17.15 28.41 21.34
N GLY A 363 16.37 27.70 22.16
CA GLY A 363 15.56 26.56 21.72
C GLY A 363 14.81 26.86 20.41
N GLY A 364 14.82 25.91 19.47
CA GLY A 364 14.25 26.07 18.13
C GLY A 364 15.03 27.00 17.17
N SER A 365 16.16 27.58 17.60
CA SER A 365 17.01 28.41 16.71
C SER A 365 18.07 27.61 15.95
N LEU A 366 18.39 26.39 16.41
CA LEU A 366 19.36 25.54 15.73
C LEU A 366 18.74 25.08 14.44
N LYS A 367 19.32 25.57 13.36
CA LYS A 367 18.93 25.24 12.01
C LYS A 367 20.17 24.83 11.26
N TYR A 368 20.08 23.74 10.54
CA TYR A 368 20.94 23.61 9.38
C TYR A 368 20.19 24.17 8.19
N LYS A 369 20.89 24.94 7.37
CA LYS A 369 20.35 25.49 6.13
C LYS A 369 21.28 25.06 5.02
N GLY A 370 20.76 24.21 4.15
CA GLY A 370 21.39 23.96 2.86
C GLY A 370 21.45 25.23 2.01
N ILE A 371 22.49 25.39 1.20
CA ILE A 371 22.67 26.56 0.32
C ILE A 371 21.44 26.85 -0.55
N THR A 372 20.77 25.80 -1.04
CA THR A 372 19.64 25.86 -1.97
C THR A 372 18.28 26.01 -1.29
N GLN A 373 18.22 25.82 0.03
CA GLN A 373 16.96 25.93 0.77
C GLN A 373 16.60 27.39 0.99
N GLU A 374 15.35 27.79 0.71
CA GLU A 374 14.89 29.14 1.06
C GLU A 374 14.82 29.33 2.59
N LYS A 375 14.51 28.26 3.33
CA LYS A 375 14.33 28.25 4.80
C LYS A 375 15.13 27.10 5.42
N GLY A 376 15.82 27.36 6.54
CA GLY A 376 16.58 26.33 7.27
C GLY A 376 15.69 25.38 8.07
N VAL A 377 16.13 24.12 8.20
CA VAL A 377 15.45 23.04 8.94
C VAL A 377 15.80 23.13 10.43
N ILE A 378 14.78 23.23 11.28
CA ILE A 378 14.96 23.28 12.73
C ILE A 378 15.31 21.88 13.25
N LEU A 379 16.34 21.80 14.10
CA LEU A 379 16.76 20.57 14.75
C LEU A 379 16.25 20.48 16.18
N GLU A 380 15.74 19.30 16.55
CA GLU A 380 15.43 18.98 17.94
C GLU A 380 16.72 18.71 18.73
N THR A 381 16.80 19.28 19.92
CA THR A 381 17.98 19.18 20.79
C THR A 381 17.69 18.27 21.98
N GLN A 382 18.67 17.49 22.39
CA GLN A 382 18.66 16.65 23.58
C GLN A 382 19.82 17.02 24.51
N THR A 383 19.60 16.96 25.82
CA THR A 383 20.67 17.18 26.81
C THR A 383 21.41 15.86 27.06
N VAL A 384 22.69 15.80 26.70
CA VAL A 384 23.55 14.63 26.92
C VAL A 384 24.74 15.08 27.75
N SER A 385 24.89 14.49 28.95
CA SER A 385 26.01 14.78 29.87
C SER A 385 26.16 16.26 30.28
N GLY A 386 25.08 17.03 30.21
CA GLY A 386 25.07 18.47 30.56
C GLY A 386 25.13 19.41 29.36
N ASP A 387 25.47 18.91 28.16
CA ASP A 387 25.52 19.72 26.93
C ASP A 387 24.25 19.52 26.10
N GLU A 388 23.77 20.58 25.45
CA GLU A 388 22.72 20.45 24.44
C GLU A 388 23.35 19.95 23.12
N THR A 389 22.79 18.86 22.60
CA THR A 389 23.24 18.21 21.36
C THR A 389 22.08 18.04 20.41
N ALA A 390 22.34 18.02 19.11
CA ALA A 390 21.36 17.65 18.09
C ALA A 390 22.03 16.74 17.07
N SER A 391 21.25 16.05 16.26
CA SER A 391 21.80 15.32 15.11
C SER A 391 20.92 15.49 13.90
N PHE A 392 21.55 15.53 12.72
CA PHE A 392 20.84 15.58 11.46
C PHE A 392 21.50 14.66 10.44
N VAL A 393 20.69 14.18 9.51
CA VAL A 393 21.17 13.45 8.35
C VAL A 393 21.61 14.49 7.33
N MET A 394 22.90 14.48 6.96
CA MET A 394 23.46 15.48 6.07
C MET A 394 22.66 15.53 4.75
N PRO A 395 22.27 16.71 4.25
CA PRO A 395 21.62 16.82 2.95
C PRO A 395 22.65 16.82 1.82
N ALA A 396 22.11 16.86 0.60
CA ALA A 396 22.83 16.90 -0.66
C ALA A 396 23.42 18.30 -0.97
N GLU A 397 23.96 18.99 0.03
CA GLU A 397 24.46 20.36 -0.09
C GLU A 397 25.26 20.77 1.15
N ASP A 398 26.14 21.76 1.00
CA ASP A 398 26.80 22.38 2.15
C ASP A 398 25.74 22.97 3.06
N VAL A 399 25.95 22.79 4.36
CA VAL A 399 25.03 23.29 5.36
C VAL A 399 25.67 24.40 6.16
N GLY A 400 25.03 25.55 6.15
CA GLY A 400 25.25 26.56 7.16
C GLY A 400 24.55 26.14 8.44
N ILE A 401 25.28 26.09 9.55
CA ILE A 401 24.65 25.97 10.87
C ILE A 401 24.35 27.36 11.36
N ALA A 402 23.07 27.64 11.53
CA ALA A 402 22.61 28.79 12.29
C ALA A 402 22.22 28.32 13.67
N ALA A 403 22.78 28.94 14.69
CA ALA A 403 22.32 28.84 16.06
C ALA A 403 22.27 30.25 16.61
N GLU A 404 21.20 30.58 17.32
CA GLU A 404 21.14 31.83 18.05
C GLU A 404 21.38 31.54 19.52
N PHE A 405 22.26 32.32 20.12
CA PHE A 405 22.39 32.36 21.56
C PHE A 405 21.70 33.62 22.02
N LYS A 406 20.70 33.44 22.86
CA LYS A 406 19.99 34.58 23.44
C LYS A 406 20.60 34.87 24.80
N THR A 407 20.58 36.15 25.16
CA THR A 407 20.56 36.47 26.58
C THR A 407 19.38 35.70 27.18
N PRO A 408 19.58 34.97 28.29
CA PRO A 408 18.52 34.23 28.91
C PRO A 408 17.31 35.13 29.08
N LEU A 409 16.14 34.62 28.72
CA LEU A 409 14.93 35.40 28.91
C LEU A 409 14.80 35.59 30.42
N THR A 410 14.97 36.82 30.88
CA THR A 410 14.74 37.16 32.27
C THR A 410 13.23 37.05 32.50
N ALA A 411 12.86 36.43 33.63
CA ALA A 411 11.46 36.30 34.00
C ALA A 411 10.80 37.69 33.97
N GLY A 412 9.62 37.81 33.38
CA GLY A 412 8.96 39.11 33.29
C GLY A 412 7.77 39.18 32.35
N LEU A 413 7.13 40.34 32.37
CA LEU A 413 6.02 40.71 31.51
C LEU A 413 6.49 41.76 30.50
N PHE A 414 6.30 41.46 29.22
CA PHE A 414 6.74 42.31 28.12
C PHE A 414 5.55 42.64 27.22
N LYS A 415 5.50 43.87 26.73
CA LYS A 415 4.62 44.27 25.63
C LYS A 415 5.43 44.22 24.33
N LYS A 416 4.85 43.60 23.30
CA LYS A 416 5.44 43.55 21.96
C LYS A 416 4.98 44.79 21.19
N ASN A 417 5.93 45.59 20.75
CA ASN A 417 5.63 46.80 19.97
C ASN A 417 5.44 46.48 18.48
N ALA A 418 5.09 47.49 17.68
CA ALA A 418 4.88 47.34 16.24
C ALA A 418 6.13 46.88 15.46
N ALA A 419 7.33 47.05 16.03
CA ALA A 419 8.59 46.56 15.48
C ALA A 419 8.96 45.14 15.97
N GLU A 420 8.01 44.44 16.62
CA GLU A 420 8.17 43.10 17.19
C GLU A 420 9.20 42.99 18.35
N SER A 421 9.74 44.11 18.85
CA SER A 421 10.64 44.09 20.01
C SER A 421 9.88 44.04 21.33
N LEU A 422 10.50 43.43 22.34
CA LEU A 422 9.95 43.29 23.69
C LEU A 422 10.32 44.50 24.55
N GLU A 423 9.31 45.23 24.99
CA GLU A 423 9.45 46.29 25.99
C GLU A 423 9.00 45.74 27.34
N GLU A 424 9.91 45.71 28.32
CA GLU A 424 9.58 45.27 29.68
C GLU A 424 8.64 46.29 30.31
N ILE A 425 7.53 45.82 30.84
CA ILE A 425 6.65 46.65 31.66
C ILE A 425 7.31 46.70 33.03
N THR A 426 7.72 47.87 33.53
CA THR A 426 8.38 48.09 34.85
C THR A 426 7.52 48.93 35.82
N GLY A 427 7.34 48.51 37.07
CA GLY A 427 6.77 49.35 38.15
C GLY A 427 5.43 48.94 38.81
N ASP A 428 4.56 48.15 38.17
CA ASP A 428 3.20 47.82 38.68
C ASP A 428 2.97 46.33 39.01
N TYR A 429 4.02 45.51 38.98
CA TYR A 429 3.99 44.05 39.15
C TYR A 429 5.10 43.65 40.15
N THR A 430 4.74 43.42 41.41
CA THR A 430 5.73 43.37 42.50
C THR A 430 6.45 42.03 42.65
N THR A 431 6.06 40.98 41.91
CA THR A 431 6.60 39.61 42.11
C THR A 431 6.90 38.81 40.84
N HIS A 432 6.83 39.41 39.63
CA HIS A 432 7.03 38.73 38.33
C HIS A 432 6.28 37.38 38.18
N SER A 433 5.17 37.19 38.92
CA SER A 433 4.39 35.95 38.87
C SER A 433 3.40 35.95 37.70
N LEU A 434 3.09 34.77 37.18
CA LEU A 434 2.10 34.61 36.10
C LEU A 434 0.74 35.22 36.46
N ALA A 435 0.27 34.99 37.69
CA ALA A 435 -1.03 35.51 38.16
C ALA A 435 -1.07 37.04 38.14
N ASN A 436 0.02 37.70 38.55
CA ASN A 436 0.10 39.16 38.55
C ASN A 436 0.21 39.72 37.14
N ALA A 437 0.96 39.07 36.26
CA ALA A 437 1.05 39.46 34.86
C ALA A 437 -0.32 39.38 34.15
N LEU A 438 -1.06 38.29 34.33
CA LEU A 438 -2.41 38.13 33.80
C LEU A 438 -3.40 39.14 34.39
N SER A 439 -3.32 39.41 35.72
CA SER A 439 -4.14 40.42 36.38
C SER A 439 -3.89 41.83 35.82
N TYR A 440 -2.62 42.18 35.55
CA TYR A 440 -2.28 43.45 34.94
C TYR A 440 -2.89 43.59 33.54
N ILE A 441 -2.72 42.57 32.68
CA ILE A 441 -3.28 42.57 31.32
C ILE A 441 -4.81 42.76 31.39
N LYS A 442 -5.45 42.08 32.32
CA LYS A 442 -6.90 42.15 32.53
C LYS A 442 -7.38 43.50 33.04
N THR A 443 -6.73 44.10 34.04
CA THR A 443 -7.28 45.25 34.79
C THR A 443 -6.71 46.60 34.39
N SER A 444 -5.49 46.64 33.82
CA SER A 444 -4.84 47.91 33.49
C SER A 444 -5.57 48.66 32.38
N ALA A 445 -5.77 49.97 32.59
CA ALA A 445 -6.35 50.89 31.61
C ALA A 445 -5.41 51.17 30.42
N SER A 446 -4.11 50.85 30.57
CA SER A 446 -3.11 51.00 29.49
C SER A 446 -3.17 49.90 28.42
N VAL A 447 -3.93 48.84 28.68
CA VAL A 447 -4.06 47.68 27.79
C VAL A 447 -5.20 47.92 26.81
N SER A 448 -4.88 48.00 25.52
CA SER A 448 -5.80 48.27 24.42
C SER A 448 -6.10 47.02 23.58
N PRO A 449 -7.26 46.95 22.90
CA PRO A 449 -7.52 45.92 21.90
C PRO A 449 -6.42 45.85 20.83
N GLY A 450 -5.95 44.64 20.52
CA GLY A 450 -4.85 44.38 19.58
C GLY A 450 -3.46 44.33 20.22
N ASP A 451 -3.32 44.67 21.50
CA ASP A 451 -2.04 44.57 22.21
C ASP A 451 -1.55 43.12 22.28
N ARG A 452 -0.22 42.95 22.21
CA ARG A 452 0.46 41.65 22.24
C ARG A 452 1.42 41.60 23.42
N PHE A 453 1.25 40.63 24.30
CA PHE A 453 2.06 40.44 25.51
C PHE A 453 2.84 39.14 25.45
N VAL A 454 4.05 39.14 26.02
CA VAL A 454 4.88 37.96 26.22
C VAL A 454 5.20 37.85 27.71
N ILE A 455 4.82 36.72 28.31
CA ILE A 455 5.09 36.39 29.71
C ILE A 455 6.17 35.31 29.73
N ILE A 456 7.32 35.63 30.32
CA ILE A 456 8.45 34.72 30.46
C ILE A 456 8.50 34.20 31.89
N LEU A 457 8.45 32.87 32.03
CA LEU A 457 8.57 32.19 33.32
C LEU A 457 10.03 31.78 33.57
N GLY A 458 10.62 32.26 34.67
CA GLY A 458 12.03 32.11 35.03
C GLY A 458 12.42 30.79 35.70
N GLU A 459 13.69 30.67 36.09
CA GLU A 459 14.30 29.39 36.46
C GLU A 459 13.82 28.72 37.75
N THR A 460 13.16 29.46 38.65
CA THR A 460 12.84 29.02 40.01
C THR A 460 11.34 28.87 40.28
N THR A 461 10.45 29.07 39.32
CA THR A 461 9.00 29.18 39.58
C THR A 461 8.14 28.41 38.59
N ASN A 462 7.73 27.20 38.99
CA ASN A 462 6.43 26.68 38.56
C ASN A 462 5.34 27.67 39.02
N ALA A 463 4.30 27.83 38.22
CA ALA A 463 3.19 28.71 38.54
C ALA A 463 1.97 27.88 38.96
N THR A 464 1.25 28.37 39.96
CA THR A 464 -0.07 27.85 40.32
C THR A 464 -1.08 28.97 40.14
N LEU A 465 -2.16 28.70 39.40
CA LEU A 465 -3.26 29.63 39.17
C LEU A 465 -4.53 29.13 39.86
N SER A 466 -5.33 30.07 40.33
CA SER A 466 -6.71 29.80 40.70
C SER A 466 -7.56 29.59 39.44
N PRO A 467 -8.63 28.79 39.51
CA PRO A 467 -9.28 28.31 38.31
C PRO A 467 -10.02 29.41 37.56
N ALA A 468 -9.97 29.32 36.23
CA ALA A 468 -10.65 30.22 35.34
C ALA A 468 -12.17 30.00 35.38
N SER A 469 -12.96 31.07 35.57
CA SER A 469 -14.42 31.05 35.55
C SER A 469 -14.94 31.61 34.22
N SER A 470 -15.99 30.98 33.67
CA SER A 470 -16.72 31.50 32.51
C SER A 470 -17.56 32.76 32.82
N THR A 471 -17.63 33.16 34.09
CA THR A 471 -18.29 34.41 34.54
C THR A 471 -17.37 35.64 34.41
N GLY A 472 -16.14 35.46 33.93
CA GLY A 472 -15.25 36.54 33.52
C GLY A 472 -14.33 37.10 34.61
N ASP A 473 -14.45 36.67 35.87
CA ASP A 473 -13.78 37.35 37.00
C ASP A 473 -12.47 36.70 37.49
N SER A 474 -12.14 35.50 37.00
CA SER A 474 -10.87 34.83 37.32
C SER A 474 -9.62 35.36 36.58
N THR A 475 -8.42 35.01 37.06
CA THR A 475 -7.11 35.39 36.47
C THR A 475 -6.78 34.65 35.17
N GLY A 476 -7.24 33.40 35.01
CA GLY A 476 -7.03 32.60 33.79
C GLY A 476 -8.05 32.83 32.66
N TYR A 477 -9.03 33.72 32.85
CA TYR A 477 -10.01 34.08 31.82
C TYR A 477 -9.50 35.25 30.97
N LEU A 478 -9.14 34.98 29.72
CA LEU A 478 -8.69 35.99 28.76
C LEU A 478 -9.91 36.57 28.02
N SER A 479 -10.41 37.72 28.50
CA SER A 479 -11.61 38.38 27.97
C SER A 479 -11.35 39.62 27.11
N LYS A 480 -10.15 40.20 27.22
CA LYS A 480 -9.75 41.35 26.39
C LYS A 480 -9.29 40.85 25.02
N ALA A 481 -9.54 41.66 24.00
CA ALA A 481 -9.07 41.42 22.65
C ALA A 481 -7.55 41.62 22.52
N VAL A 482 -6.75 40.71 23.10
CA VAL A 482 -5.28 40.79 23.16
C VAL A 482 -4.66 39.43 22.84
N THR A 483 -3.40 39.42 22.43
CA THR A 483 -2.60 38.19 22.31
C THR A 483 -1.68 38.04 23.52
N VAL A 484 -1.68 36.89 24.17
CA VAL A 484 -0.79 36.56 25.29
C VAL A 484 0.05 35.34 24.91
N THR A 485 1.37 35.49 24.93
CA THR A 485 2.33 34.38 24.71
C THR A 485 2.94 33.97 26.04
N LEU A 486 2.88 32.68 26.37
CA LEU A 486 3.60 32.09 27.51
C LEU A 486 4.88 31.43 27.01
N GLN A 487 6.00 31.68 27.69
CA GLN A 487 7.31 31.17 27.30
C GLN A 487 8.13 30.77 28.53
N GLY A 488 8.71 29.57 28.51
CA GLY A 488 9.67 29.14 29.53
C GLY A 488 11.07 29.71 29.29
N SER A 489 11.79 30.01 30.37
CA SER A 489 13.23 30.30 30.39
C SER A 489 14.00 29.18 31.09
N GLY A 490 15.12 28.74 30.52
CA GLY A 490 15.92 27.63 31.05
C GLY A 490 15.25 26.27 30.81
N ALA A 491 14.79 25.61 31.87
CA ALA A 491 14.02 24.37 31.83
C ALA A 491 12.52 24.59 31.55
N ALA A 492 11.80 23.50 31.25
CA ALA A 492 10.34 23.52 31.10
C ALA A 492 9.64 24.00 32.38
N ARG A 493 8.57 24.78 32.24
CA ARG A 493 7.85 25.41 33.35
C ARG A 493 6.44 24.87 33.45
N GLU A 494 6.10 24.33 34.60
CA GLU A 494 4.75 23.86 34.88
C GLU A 494 3.85 25.01 35.35
N VAL A 495 2.68 25.10 34.74
CA VAL A 495 1.57 25.95 35.16
C VAL A 495 0.44 25.03 35.58
N SER A 496 0.07 25.08 36.85
CA SER A 496 -0.85 24.15 37.50
C SER A 496 -2.05 24.85 38.13
N LEU A 497 -3.08 24.08 38.48
CA LEU A 497 -4.29 24.56 39.15
C LEU A 497 -4.24 24.34 40.67
N ASP A 498 -4.58 25.35 41.47
CA ASP A 498 -4.73 25.20 42.94
C ASP A 498 -6.04 24.49 43.35
N ASN A 499 -7.08 24.54 42.51
CA ASN A 499 -8.39 23.93 42.72
C ASN A 499 -9.02 23.44 41.40
N SER A 500 -10.17 22.78 41.49
CA SER A 500 -10.93 22.28 40.33
C SER A 500 -11.44 23.44 39.44
N GLY A 501 -11.17 23.37 38.12
CA GLY A 501 -11.56 24.35 37.10
C GLY A 501 -10.70 24.27 35.83
N SER A 502 -10.91 25.19 34.90
CA SER A 502 -10.02 25.36 33.74
C SER A 502 -8.81 26.21 34.13
N LEU A 503 -7.62 25.89 33.64
CA LEU A 503 -6.44 26.73 33.85
C LEU A 503 -6.53 28.01 33.00
N PHE A 504 -6.96 27.85 31.76
CA PHE A 504 -7.22 28.97 30.85
C PHE A 504 -8.59 28.84 30.20
N VAL A 505 -9.28 29.96 30.09
CA VAL A 505 -10.42 30.12 29.20
C VAL A 505 -10.10 31.27 28.24
N VAL A 506 -10.07 30.98 26.94
CA VAL A 506 -9.81 31.96 25.89
C VAL A 506 -11.13 32.39 25.28
N GLY A 507 -11.60 33.58 25.67
CA GLY A 507 -12.88 34.14 25.22
C GLY A 507 -12.75 35.00 23.97
N ASN A 508 -13.84 35.71 23.64
CA ASN A 508 -13.96 36.50 22.41
C ASN A 508 -12.75 37.41 22.14
N ASN A 509 -12.20 37.30 20.93
CA ASN A 509 -11.12 38.10 20.36
C ASN A 509 -9.78 38.02 21.11
N ALA A 510 -9.65 37.15 22.12
CA ALA A 510 -8.39 36.89 22.80
C ALA A 510 -7.61 35.77 22.08
N GLU A 511 -6.29 35.84 22.13
CA GLU A 511 -5.41 34.76 21.68
C GLU A 511 -4.43 34.36 22.78
N LEU A 512 -4.34 33.05 23.05
CA LEU A 512 -3.31 32.46 23.88
C LEU A 512 -2.33 31.67 23.01
N ILE A 513 -1.04 31.97 23.12
CA ILE A 513 0.04 31.23 22.46
C ILE A 513 0.86 30.51 23.52
N LEU A 514 0.92 29.18 23.44
CA LEU A 514 1.84 28.38 24.24
C LEU A 514 3.13 28.21 23.46
N GLY A 515 4.16 28.95 23.88
CA GLY A 515 5.50 28.89 23.33
C GLY A 515 6.33 27.75 23.92
N ASP A 516 7.62 27.78 23.64
CA ASP A 516 8.55 26.72 24.02
C ASP A 516 8.67 26.59 25.57
N LYS A 517 8.90 25.36 26.04
CA LYS A 517 9.15 25.04 27.45
C LYS A 517 8.02 25.43 28.41
N ILE A 518 6.76 25.36 27.96
CA ILE A 518 5.58 25.55 28.80
C ILE A 518 4.80 24.25 28.95
N ILE A 519 4.57 23.83 30.18
CA ILE A 519 3.75 22.66 30.52
C ILE A 519 2.51 23.15 31.26
N LEU A 520 1.32 22.96 30.68
CA LEU A 520 0.07 23.11 31.39
C LEU A 520 -0.24 21.79 32.08
N GLN A 521 -0.06 21.76 33.39
CA GLN A 521 -0.18 20.57 34.23
C GLN A 521 -1.57 20.54 34.88
N GLY A 522 -2.36 19.54 34.50
CA GLY A 522 -3.65 19.25 35.11
C GLY A 522 -3.50 18.56 36.47
N ARG A 523 -4.64 18.19 37.05
CA ARG A 523 -4.71 17.59 38.39
C ARG A 523 -5.69 16.42 38.43
N ASN A 524 -5.62 15.67 39.53
CA ASN A 524 -6.62 14.65 39.85
C ASN A 524 -7.95 15.29 40.26
N SER A 525 -9.05 14.65 39.87
CA SER A 525 -10.43 15.05 40.20
C SER A 525 -10.78 16.47 39.75
N ASN A 526 -10.38 16.84 38.53
CA ASN A 526 -10.72 18.15 37.95
C ASN A 526 -12.12 18.16 37.34
N GLY A 527 -12.93 19.19 37.59
CA GLY A 527 -14.30 19.25 37.09
C GLY A 527 -14.44 19.81 35.67
N TYR A 528 -13.32 20.10 34.98
CA TYR A 528 -13.30 20.87 33.74
C TYR A 528 -12.13 20.46 32.83
N SER A 529 -12.22 20.82 31.54
CA SER A 529 -11.09 20.81 30.60
C SER A 529 -9.99 21.74 31.10
N LEU A 530 -8.72 21.37 30.92
CA LEU A 530 -7.61 22.20 31.38
C LEU A 530 -7.56 23.54 30.62
N VAL A 531 -7.85 23.51 29.31
CA VAL A 531 -8.01 24.72 28.50
C VAL A 531 -9.36 24.69 27.79
N ARG A 532 -10.09 25.81 27.84
CA ARG A 532 -11.33 26.00 27.10
C ARG A 532 -11.19 27.19 26.14
N VAL A 533 -11.58 27.00 24.89
CA VAL A 533 -11.54 28.02 23.85
C VAL A 533 -12.95 28.25 23.36
N GLU A 534 -13.44 29.49 23.43
CA GLU A 534 -14.84 29.81 23.15
C GLU A 534 -15.03 31.12 22.39
N GLY A 535 -16.16 31.25 21.70
CA GLY A 535 -16.48 32.46 20.96
C GLY A 535 -15.52 32.67 19.80
N THR A 536 -15.02 33.89 19.60
CA THR A 536 -13.93 34.16 18.63
C THR A 536 -12.52 33.99 19.22
N GLY A 537 -12.39 33.35 20.40
CA GLY A 537 -11.12 33.11 21.05
C GLY A 537 -10.23 32.12 20.29
N LYS A 538 -8.90 32.29 20.42
CA LYS A 538 -7.91 31.49 19.70
C LYS A 538 -6.83 30.92 20.64
N LEU A 539 -6.58 29.62 20.53
CA LEU A 539 -5.41 28.97 21.13
C LEU A 539 -4.41 28.59 20.02
N THR A 540 -3.13 28.87 20.22
CA THR A 540 -2.04 28.40 19.37
C THR A 540 -1.01 27.63 20.21
N MET A 541 -0.74 26.37 19.88
CA MET A 541 0.32 25.56 20.49
C MET A 541 1.52 25.44 19.55
N GLN A 542 2.69 25.78 20.05
CA GLN A 542 3.97 25.65 19.35
C GLN A 542 4.78 24.45 19.88
N SER A 543 5.81 24.06 19.14
CA SER A 543 6.77 23.04 19.58
C SER A 543 7.38 23.38 20.95
N GLY A 544 7.57 22.35 21.78
CA GLY A 544 8.08 22.50 23.15
C GLY A 544 7.02 22.85 24.19
N SER A 545 5.74 22.99 23.81
CA SER A 545 4.62 23.14 24.74
C SER A 545 3.92 21.80 25.03
N GLU A 546 3.41 21.64 26.26
CA GLU A 546 2.66 20.44 26.69
C GLU A 546 1.35 20.81 27.41
N ILE A 547 0.29 20.03 27.20
CA ILE A 547 -0.95 20.04 27.98
C ILE A 547 -1.17 18.62 28.51
N LYS A 548 -0.99 18.42 29.81
CA LYS A 548 -0.91 17.05 30.34
C LYS A 548 -1.53 16.80 31.70
N GLY A 549 -1.88 15.54 31.92
CA GLY A 549 -2.18 14.98 33.25
C GLY A 549 -3.45 15.50 33.90
N ASN A 550 -4.40 16.08 33.15
CA ASN A 550 -5.69 16.46 33.72
C ASN A 550 -6.60 15.24 33.85
N LYS A 551 -7.02 14.88 35.07
CA LYS A 551 -7.92 13.75 35.31
C LYS A 551 -9.27 14.22 35.79
N THR A 552 -10.27 14.18 34.91
CA THR A 552 -11.57 14.79 35.23
C THR A 552 -12.46 13.93 36.14
N SER A 553 -13.16 14.56 37.08
CA SER A 553 -14.22 13.92 37.89
C SER A 553 -15.59 14.12 37.24
N ALA A 554 -16.21 13.02 36.76
CA ALA A 554 -17.59 12.86 36.24
C ALA A 554 -18.13 13.88 35.21
N SER A 555 -18.62 13.36 34.06
CA SER A 555 -19.37 14.07 32.99
C SER A 555 -18.63 15.20 32.22
N VAL A 556 -17.33 15.36 32.42
CA VAL A 556 -16.53 16.36 31.71
C VAL A 556 -16.00 15.79 30.40
N SER A 557 -16.10 16.57 29.33
CA SER A 557 -15.51 16.26 28.02
C SER A 557 -14.27 17.12 27.74
N GLY A 558 -13.33 16.61 26.94
CA GLY A 558 -12.10 17.32 26.57
C GLY A 558 -11.14 17.44 27.74
N GLY A 559 -10.59 16.32 28.22
CA GLY A 559 -9.75 16.29 29.42
C GLY A 559 -8.62 17.32 29.36
N GLY A 560 -7.91 17.41 28.23
CA GLY A 560 -6.92 18.46 27.98
C GLY A 560 -7.57 19.76 27.51
N VAL A 561 -8.17 19.74 26.31
CA VAL A 561 -8.65 20.94 25.61
C VAL A 561 -10.11 20.77 25.18
N SER A 562 -10.92 21.82 25.36
CA SER A 562 -12.27 21.93 24.79
C SER A 562 -12.36 23.15 23.89
N VAL A 563 -12.76 22.94 22.64
CA VAL A 563 -12.96 23.98 21.61
C VAL A 563 -14.44 24.06 21.29
N THR A 564 -15.08 25.16 21.64
CA THR A 564 -16.55 25.29 21.62
C THR A 564 -17.01 26.65 21.14
N SER A 565 -18.30 26.80 20.84
CA SER A 565 -18.98 28.07 20.55
C SER A 565 -18.25 28.95 19.52
N GLY A 566 -17.73 28.34 18.44
CA GLY A 566 -16.97 29.04 17.38
C GLY A 566 -15.46 29.22 17.64
N GLY A 567 -14.96 28.80 18.81
CA GLY A 567 -13.55 28.95 19.19
C GLY A 567 -12.60 28.23 18.23
N THR A 568 -11.36 28.73 18.14
CA THR A 568 -10.35 28.15 17.22
C THR A 568 -9.10 27.69 17.97
N PHE A 569 -8.66 26.47 17.70
CA PHE A 569 -7.39 25.94 18.17
C PHE A 569 -6.48 25.62 16.98
N THR A 570 -5.22 26.03 17.03
CA THR A 570 -4.17 25.67 16.09
C THR A 570 -3.01 25.01 16.83
N MET A 571 -2.60 23.82 16.39
CA MET A 571 -1.47 23.09 16.94
C MET A 571 -0.41 22.91 15.85
N ASP A 572 0.65 23.71 15.92
CA ASP A 572 1.79 23.63 15.00
C ASP A 572 2.87 22.66 15.50
N GLY A 573 2.79 22.29 16.78
CA GLY A 573 3.68 21.35 17.46
C GLY A 573 3.25 21.11 18.91
N GLY A 574 4.13 20.49 19.70
CA GLY A 574 3.88 20.22 21.12
C GLY A 574 3.12 18.91 21.38
N THR A 575 2.74 18.69 22.64
CA THR A 575 2.13 17.43 23.08
C THR A 575 0.90 17.64 23.94
N ILE A 576 -0.19 16.92 23.66
CA ILE A 576 -1.36 16.80 24.55
C ILE A 576 -1.39 15.36 25.07
N SER A 577 -1.05 15.14 26.34
CA SER A 577 -0.86 13.77 26.83
C SER A 577 -1.29 13.45 28.25
N GLY A 578 -1.60 12.17 28.49
CA GLY A 578 -1.92 11.69 29.83
C GLY A 578 -3.22 12.27 30.41
N ASN A 579 -4.05 12.92 29.60
CA ASN A 579 -5.32 13.49 30.05
C ASN A 579 -6.40 12.42 30.12
N TYR A 580 -7.39 12.62 30.98
CA TYR A 580 -8.47 11.68 31.22
C TYR A 580 -9.81 12.40 31.26
N ALA A 581 -10.77 11.94 30.46
CA ALA A 581 -12.14 12.42 30.44
C ALA A 581 -13.12 11.33 30.90
N ALA A 582 -14.05 11.70 31.78
CA ALA A 582 -15.13 10.84 32.25
C ALA A 582 -16.41 10.94 31.39
N SER A 583 -16.38 11.64 30.24
CA SER A 583 -17.48 11.64 29.26
C SER A 583 -16.99 11.46 27.83
N ASN A 584 -16.44 12.47 27.17
CA ASN A 584 -16.02 12.40 25.76
C ASN A 584 -14.66 13.10 25.56
N GLY A 585 -13.84 12.69 24.59
CA GLY A 585 -12.59 13.39 24.23
C GLY A 585 -11.56 13.39 25.35
N GLY A 586 -10.81 12.29 25.53
CA GLY A 586 -9.81 12.19 26.61
C GLY A 586 -8.74 13.30 26.53
N GLY A 587 -8.25 13.57 25.31
CA GLY A 587 -7.34 14.68 25.02
C GLY A 587 -8.08 15.96 24.63
N VAL A 588 -8.76 15.94 23.48
CA VAL A 588 -9.39 17.11 22.86
C VAL A 588 -10.87 16.86 22.55
N TYR A 589 -11.69 17.87 22.80
CA TYR A 589 -13.11 17.89 22.46
C TYR A 589 -13.44 19.10 21.59
N VAL A 590 -14.02 18.88 20.41
CA VAL A 590 -14.45 19.93 19.48
C VAL A 590 -15.96 19.89 19.32
N THR A 591 -16.65 20.97 19.70
CA THR A 591 -18.12 21.03 19.69
C THR A 591 -18.66 22.42 19.32
N SER A 592 -19.97 22.54 19.11
CA SER A 592 -20.70 23.81 18.91
C SER A 592 -20.04 24.80 17.94
N GLY A 593 -19.63 24.35 16.75
CA GLY A 593 -18.99 25.19 15.74
C GLY A 593 -17.51 25.47 15.97
N GLY A 594 -16.90 24.85 16.98
CA GLY A 594 -15.46 24.93 17.24
C GLY A 594 -14.63 24.39 16.07
N THR A 595 -13.45 24.95 15.87
CA THR A 595 -12.49 24.52 14.83
C THR A 595 -11.14 24.19 15.43
N PHE A 596 -10.63 22.99 15.16
CA PHE A 596 -9.27 22.61 15.51
C PHE A 596 -8.46 22.29 14.25
N THR A 597 -7.29 22.92 14.08
CA THR A 597 -6.30 22.63 13.04
C THR A 597 -5.02 22.10 13.67
N MET A 598 -4.62 20.88 13.31
CA MET A 598 -3.39 20.22 13.73
C MET A 598 -2.44 20.13 12.54
N ASN A 599 -1.42 20.99 12.51
CA ASN A 599 -0.37 21.00 11.49
C ASN A 599 0.82 20.10 11.89
N GLY A 600 1.01 19.85 13.19
CA GLY A 600 2.06 19.02 13.74
C GLY A 600 1.82 18.66 15.21
N GLY A 601 2.82 18.05 15.85
CA GLY A 601 2.76 17.65 17.26
C GLY A 601 2.08 16.30 17.51
N THR A 602 1.83 15.99 18.79
CA THR A 602 1.35 14.67 19.22
C THR A 602 0.18 14.77 20.22
N ILE A 603 -0.88 13.99 20.01
CA ILE A 603 -1.94 13.73 20.97
C ILE A 603 -1.80 12.27 21.42
N SER A 604 -1.28 12.03 22.63
CA SER A 604 -0.97 10.67 23.08
C SER A 604 -1.33 10.32 24.49
N ASP A 605 -1.49 9.03 24.79
CA ASP A 605 -1.70 8.54 26.15
C ASP A 605 -2.92 9.16 26.85
N ASN A 606 -3.88 9.67 26.09
CA ASN A 606 -5.11 10.22 26.63
C ASN A 606 -6.14 9.10 26.78
N THR A 607 -6.97 9.20 27.80
CA THR A 607 -7.92 8.15 28.17
C THR A 607 -9.33 8.71 28.27
N HIS A 608 -10.27 8.06 27.60
CA HIS A 608 -11.67 8.13 27.94
C HIS A 608 -12.06 6.85 28.70
N ASN A 609 -12.68 7.00 29.87
CA ASN A 609 -13.13 5.86 30.67
C ASN A 609 -14.48 6.17 31.33
N ALA A 610 -15.53 6.08 30.52
CA ALA A 610 -16.91 6.06 30.98
C ALA A 610 -17.71 5.03 30.18
N SER A 611 -18.82 4.58 30.76
CA SER A 611 -19.80 3.69 30.12
C SER A 611 -20.70 4.43 29.11
N SER A 612 -20.33 5.65 28.69
CA SER A 612 -21.12 6.48 27.76
C SER A 612 -21.00 5.98 26.30
N SER A 613 -21.98 6.37 25.49
CA SER A 613 -22.23 5.85 24.14
C SER A 613 -21.42 6.51 23.01
N PHE A 614 -20.65 7.57 23.28
CA PHE A 614 -19.93 8.33 22.24
C PHE A 614 -18.54 8.73 22.74
N SER A 615 -17.45 8.22 22.15
CA SER A 615 -16.13 8.38 22.77
C SER A 615 -15.01 8.44 21.75
N GLY A 616 -13.97 9.24 22.07
CA GLY A 616 -12.76 9.48 21.30
C GLY A 616 -11.58 9.67 22.28
N GLY A 617 -10.78 8.64 22.55
CA GLY A 617 -9.77 8.64 23.62
C GLY A 617 -8.74 9.76 23.46
N GLY A 618 -8.31 10.02 22.22
CA GLY A 618 -7.54 11.19 21.85
C GLY A 618 -8.43 12.39 21.56
N VAL A 619 -9.27 12.29 20.52
CA VAL A 619 -10.07 13.38 19.97
C VAL A 619 -11.52 12.96 19.82
N PHE A 620 -12.44 13.84 20.24
CA PHE A 620 -13.87 13.69 19.97
C PHE A 620 -14.44 14.92 19.29
N VAL A 621 -15.18 14.73 18.19
CA VAL A 621 -15.82 15.77 17.39
C VAL A 621 -17.33 15.55 17.36
N GLU A 622 -18.08 16.58 17.75
CA GLU A 622 -19.53 16.64 17.57
C GLU A 622 -19.96 18.05 17.13
N THR A 623 -21.13 18.17 16.53
CA THR A 623 -21.82 19.44 16.29
C THR A 623 -23.03 19.52 17.21
N ALA A 624 -22.98 20.44 18.17
CA ALA A 624 -24.11 20.81 19.01
C ALA A 624 -24.62 22.19 18.58
N GLY A 625 -25.80 22.23 17.95
CA GLY A 625 -26.38 23.46 17.37
C GLY A 625 -26.22 23.55 15.85
N GLU A 626 -26.44 24.74 15.28
CA GLU A 626 -26.55 24.96 13.82
C GLU A 626 -25.22 25.02 13.06
N THR A 627 -24.10 25.28 13.76
CA THR A 627 -22.79 25.47 13.12
C THR A 627 -21.92 24.22 13.24
N THR A 628 -21.47 23.71 12.09
CA THR A 628 -20.67 22.48 12.01
C THR A 628 -19.30 22.64 12.65
N SER A 629 -18.98 21.78 13.61
CA SER A 629 -17.65 21.67 14.20
C SER A 629 -16.68 20.98 13.24
N LYS A 630 -15.41 21.42 13.25
CA LYS A 630 -14.40 20.99 12.27
C LYS A 630 -13.07 20.62 12.93
N PHE A 631 -12.49 19.52 12.48
CA PHE A 631 -11.10 19.14 12.76
C PHE A 631 -10.34 18.97 11.46
N PHE A 632 -9.18 19.64 11.34
CA PHE A 632 -8.24 19.48 10.23
C PHE A 632 -6.93 18.88 10.74
N MET A 633 -6.56 17.70 10.24
CA MET A 633 -5.27 17.04 10.50
C MET A 633 -4.41 17.13 9.25
N ASN A 634 -3.52 18.12 9.22
CA ASN A 634 -2.56 18.31 8.12
C ASN A 634 -1.24 17.55 8.36
N GLY A 635 -0.96 17.18 9.61
CA GLY A 635 0.23 16.46 10.02
C GLY A 635 0.17 16.03 11.49
N GLY A 636 1.29 15.54 12.01
CA GLY A 636 1.41 15.10 13.41
C GLY A 636 0.84 13.69 13.69
N ALA A 637 0.72 13.35 14.97
CA ALA A 637 0.33 12.00 15.41
C ALA A 637 -0.77 12.01 16.48
N ILE A 638 -1.76 11.13 16.32
CA ILE A 638 -2.73 10.76 17.36
C ILE A 638 -2.45 9.31 17.72
N ASN A 639 -1.73 9.07 18.82
CA ASN A 639 -1.25 7.71 19.12
C ASN A 639 -1.36 7.28 20.57
N ARG A 640 -1.46 5.96 20.80
CA ARG A 640 -1.50 5.37 22.17
C ARG A 640 -2.61 5.95 23.05
N ASN A 641 -3.70 6.42 22.44
CA ASN A 641 -4.87 6.87 23.18
C ASN A 641 -5.83 5.69 23.41
N THR A 642 -6.54 5.73 24.53
CA THR A 642 -7.41 4.65 24.98
C THR A 642 -8.83 5.13 25.20
N SER A 643 -9.81 4.37 24.74
CA SER A 643 -11.23 4.62 25.00
C SER A 643 -11.93 3.36 25.47
N SER A 644 -12.76 3.48 26.50
CA SER A 644 -13.57 2.40 27.05
C SER A 644 -14.77 1.96 26.19
N SER A 645 -14.97 2.50 24.99
CA SER A 645 -16.18 2.22 24.19
C SER A 645 -15.94 2.34 22.68
N ARG A 646 -15.64 3.54 22.18
CA ARG A 646 -15.43 3.80 20.75
C ARG A 646 -14.26 4.73 20.50
N GLY A 647 -13.67 4.70 19.30
CA GLY A 647 -12.70 5.68 18.84
C GLY A 647 -11.50 5.79 19.77
N GLY A 648 -10.62 4.79 19.83
CA GLY A 648 -9.44 4.86 20.70
C GLY A 648 -8.63 6.14 20.43
N GLY A 649 -8.40 6.43 19.16
CA GLY A 649 -7.79 7.69 18.70
C GLY A 649 -8.83 8.80 18.52
N VAL A 650 -9.70 8.65 17.52
CA VAL A 650 -10.62 9.69 17.05
C VAL A 650 -12.06 9.17 17.03
N SER A 651 -13.00 10.05 17.35
CA SER A 651 -14.42 9.78 17.15
C SER A 651 -15.18 10.98 16.65
N VAL A 652 -15.98 10.73 15.62
CA VAL A 652 -16.77 11.71 14.90
C VAL A 652 -18.24 11.35 15.06
N LEU A 653 -18.87 11.93 16.08
CA LEU A 653 -20.30 11.75 16.32
C LEU A 653 -21.12 12.55 15.31
N SER A 654 -20.74 13.80 15.11
CA SER A 654 -21.28 14.73 14.10
C SER A 654 -20.21 15.78 13.77
N GLY A 655 -20.41 16.60 12.74
CA GLY A 655 -19.35 17.50 12.24
C GLY A 655 -18.40 16.82 11.25
N THR A 656 -17.25 17.45 11.02
CA THR A 656 -16.28 17.01 9.99
C THR A 656 -14.88 16.85 10.56
N PHE A 657 -14.26 15.72 10.26
CA PHE A 657 -12.83 15.49 10.44
C PHE A 657 -12.19 15.31 9.06
N THR A 658 -11.17 16.10 8.75
CA THR A 658 -10.43 16.03 7.48
C THR A 658 -8.96 15.73 7.76
N MET A 659 -8.45 14.66 7.20
CA MET A 659 -7.07 14.19 7.31
C MET A 659 -6.40 14.27 5.94
N THR A 660 -5.44 15.19 5.78
CA THR A 660 -4.62 15.32 4.56
C THR A 660 -3.22 14.74 4.76
N GLY A 661 -2.82 14.49 6.03
CA GLY A 661 -1.55 13.89 6.40
C GLY A 661 -1.51 13.43 7.87
N GLY A 662 -0.33 12.98 8.31
CA GLY A 662 -0.11 12.51 9.68
C GLY A 662 -0.53 11.06 9.94
N THR A 663 -0.49 10.64 11.21
CA THR A 663 -0.73 9.25 11.61
C THR A 663 -1.71 9.11 12.77
N ILE A 664 -2.67 8.18 12.67
CA ILE A 664 -3.52 7.72 13.77
C ILE A 664 -3.08 6.29 14.10
N SER A 665 -2.31 6.10 15.17
CA SER A 665 -1.65 4.80 15.39
C SER A 665 -1.57 4.29 16.83
N GLY A 666 -1.55 2.96 17.00
CA GLY A 666 -1.40 2.36 18.33
C GLY A 666 -2.51 2.71 19.31
N ASN A 667 -3.67 3.20 18.83
CA ASN A 667 -4.79 3.57 19.69
C ASN A 667 -5.65 2.34 19.99
N ILE A 668 -6.27 2.36 21.17
CA ILE A 668 -6.96 1.22 21.72
C ILE A 668 -8.40 1.61 22.08
N SER A 669 -9.37 0.93 21.49
CA SER A 669 -10.73 0.88 22.02
C SER A 669 -10.83 -0.40 22.85
N ALA A 670 -10.84 -0.29 24.17
CA ALA A 670 -10.90 -1.45 25.06
C ALA A 670 -11.88 -1.28 26.22
N THR A 671 -12.86 -2.17 26.31
CA THR A 671 -13.85 -2.18 27.41
C THR A 671 -13.46 -3.20 28.49
N ALA A 672 -13.47 -2.79 29.76
CA ALA A 672 -13.42 -3.71 30.91
C ALA A 672 -14.82 -4.03 31.49
N ALA A 673 -15.84 -3.26 31.11
CA ALA A 673 -17.22 -3.43 31.57
C ALA A 673 -18.19 -2.95 30.49
N ILE A 674 -18.97 -3.89 29.93
CA ILE A 674 -20.26 -3.71 29.21
C ILE A 674 -20.33 -2.62 28.13
N SER A 675 -20.00 -3.00 26.88
CA SER A 675 -20.55 -2.54 25.57
C SER A 675 -19.56 -2.84 24.44
N ALA A 676 -20.02 -2.97 23.20
CA ALA A 676 -19.18 -3.26 22.02
C ALA A 676 -18.00 -2.26 21.87
N SER A 677 -16.81 -2.75 21.55
CA SER A 677 -15.65 -1.89 21.23
C SER A 677 -15.63 -1.58 19.74
N SER A 678 -15.44 -0.33 19.35
CA SER A 678 -15.46 0.03 17.93
C SER A 678 -14.50 1.15 17.54
N GLY A 679 -13.81 1.00 16.42
CA GLY A 679 -12.92 2.03 15.90
C GLY A 679 -11.70 2.20 16.81
N GLY A 680 -10.80 1.22 16.85
CA GLY A 680 -9.57 1.34 17.64
C GLY A 680 -8.82 2.63 17.28
N GLY A 681 -8.70 2.91 15.98
CA GLY A 681 -8.23 4.20 15.46
C GLY A 681 -9.34 5.23 15.42
N VAL A 682 -10.33 5.03 14.55
CA VAL A 682 -11.37 6.00 14.20
C VAL A 682 -12.77 5.40 14.32
N SER A 683 -13.71 6.12 14.95
CA SER A 683 -15.13 5.79 14.94
C SER A 683 -15.95 6.92 14.31
N VAL A 684 -16.78 6.60 13.31
CA VAL A 684 -17.74 7.53 12.69
C VAL A 684 -19.15 7.02 13.00
N SER A 685 -19.93 7.84 13.70
CA SER A 685 -21.28 7.45 14.16
C SER A 685 -22.39 8.29 13.53
N GLY A 686 -22.06 9.40 12.88
CA GLY A 686 -23.04 10.32 12.28
C GLY A 686 -22.43 11.48 11.50
N GLY A 687 -21.19 11.86 11.77
CA GLY A 687 -20.48 12.91 11.03
C GLY A 687 -19.79 12.44 9.76
N THR A 688 -18.87 13.28 9.26
CA THR A 688 -18.07 13.00 8.07
C THR A 688 -16.59 12.92 8.43
N PHE A 689 -15.94 11.84 8.00
CA PHE A 689 -14.48 11.72 8.01
C PHE A 689 -13.97 11.71 6.57
N ILE A 690 -13.02 12.58 6.24
CA ILE A 690 -12.40 12.67 4.91
C ILE A 690 -10.91 12.37 5.07
N MET A 691 -10.40 11.39 4.34
CA MET A 691 -9.00 10.98 4.30
C MET A 691 -8.46 11.18 2.88
N ASP A 692 -7.70 12.26 2.70
CA ASP A 692 -7.02 12.61 1.45
C ASP A 692 -5.52 12.24 1.48
N GLY A 693 -5.08 11.57 2.55
CA GLY A 693 -3.71 11.15 2.78
C GLY A 693 -3.48 10.65 4.21
N GLY A 694 -2.22 10.33 4.52
CA GLY A 694 -1.80 9.87 5.86
C GLY A 694 -2.08 8.39 6.14
N THR A 695 -1.96 7.99 7.41
CA THR A 695 -1.99 6.57 7.80
C THR A 695 -2.81 6.31 9.08
N ILE A 696 -3.65 5.28 9.06
CA ILE A 696 -4.34 4.72 10.22
C ILE A 696 -3.76 3.32 10.46
N SER A 697 -2.89 3.15 11.47
CA SER A 697 -2.16 1.89 11.62
C SER A 697 -1.94 1.37 13.04
N GLY A 698 -1.86 0.05 13.19
CA GLY A 698 -1.54 -0.58 14.48
C GLY A 698 -2.59 -0.29 15.57
N ASN A 699 -3.81 0.08 15.20
CA ASN A 699 -4.88 0.35 16.15
C ASN A 699 -5.66 -0.92 16.48
N THR A 700 -6.17 -0.98 17.71
CA THR A 700 -6.80 -2.19 18.25
C THR A 700 -8.19 -1.89 18.81
N ALA A 701 -9.20 -2.65 18.38
CA ALA A 701 -10.45 -2.77 19.11
C ALA A 701 -10.47 -4.10 19.87
N SER A 702 -10.58 -4.03 21.20
CA SER A 702 -10.42 -5.18 22.10
C SER A 702 -11.56 -5.26 23.12
N ALA A 703 -12.27 -6.39 23.19
CA ALA A 703 -13.30 -6.59 24.21
C ALA A 703 -12.97 -7.81 25.09
N THR A 704 -13.13 -7.65 26.41
CA THR A 704 -12.89 -8.73 27.37
C THR A 704 -14.15 -9.39 27.92
N ASP A 705 -15.32 -8.80 27.65
CA ASP A 705 -16.62 -9.32 28.08
C ASP A 705 -17.17 -10.34 27.08
N SER A 706 -17.69 -11.45 27.60
CA SER A 706 -18.31 -12.56 26.87
C SER A 706 -19.46 -12.19 25.93
N SER A 707 -20.05 -11.00 26.08
CA SER A 707 -21.16 -10.50 25.27
C SER A 707 -20.80 -9.35 24.31
N ALA A 708 -19.56 -8.85 24.36
CA ALA A 708 -19.18 -7.61 23.68
C ALA A 708 -18.54 -7.86 22.30
N THR A 709 -19.07 -7.25 21.25
CA THR A 709 -18.49 -7.33 19.90
C THR A 709 -17.34 -6.35 19.72
N THR A 710 -16.37 -6.68 18.86
CA THR A 710 -15.35 -5.73 18.40
C THR A 710 -15.53 -5.44 16.92
N SER A 711 -15.39 -4.17 16.52
CA SER A 711 -15.65 -3.74 15.14
C SER A 711 -14.72 -2.63 14.69
N GLY A 712 -14.01 -2.80 13.57
CA GLY A 712 -13.17 -1.75 13.00
C GLY A 712 -11.93 -1.48 13.85
N GLY A 713 -10.92 -2.35 13.78
CA GLY A 713 -9.65 -2.12 14.49
C GLY A 713 -9.04 -0.78 14.10
N GLY A 714 -9.03 -0.51 12.79
CA GLY A 714 -8.68 0.80 12.23
C GLY A 714 -9.86 1.76 12.28
N VAL A 715 -10.92 1.47 11.52
CA VAL A 715 -12.06 2.36 11.28
C VAL A 715 -13.38 1.63 11.52
N SER A 716 -14.28 2.24 12.29
CA SER A 716 -15.68 1.79 12.40
C SER A 716 -16.63 2.87 11.92
N VAL A 717 -17.52 2.51 10.98
CA VAL A 717 -18.60 3.34 10.46
C VAL A 717 -19.92 2.74 10.93
N SER A 718 -20.51 3.39 11.92
CA SER A 718 -21.81 3.06 12.53
C SER A 718 -22.88 4.12 12.27
N GLY A 719 -22.59 5.00 11.31
CA GLY A 719 -23.42 6.07 10.80
C GLY A 719 -22.54 7.09 10.07
N GLY A 720 -23.16 8.08 9.44
CA GLY A 720 -22.43 9.11 8.70
C GLY A 720 -21.66 8.56 7.49
N THR A 721 -20.54 9.22 7.16
CA THR A 721 -19.73 8.90 5.97
C THR A 721 -18.23 8.96 6.26
N PHE A 722 -17.51 7.91 5.87
CA PHE A 722 -16.06 7.92 5.76
C PHE A 722 -15.68 7.95 4.27
N THR A 723 -14.93 8.96 3.83
CA THR A 723 -14.42 9.07 2.46
C THR A 723 -12.91 8.92 2.47
N MET A 724 -12.39 7.95 1.73
CA MET A 724 -10.97 7.67 1.55
C MET A 724 -10.59 7.94 0.10
N ASN A 725 -9.97 9.08 -0.15
CA ASN A 725 -9.46 9.44 -1.46
C ASN A 725 -8.03 8.95 -1.67
N ASP A 726 -7.22 8.93 -0.61
CA ASP A 726 -5.86 8.37 -0.62
C ASP A 726 -5.43 7.97 0.81
N GLY A 727 -4.24 7.39 0.95
CA GLY A 727 -3.62 7.00 2.21
C GLY A 727 -3.75 5.51 2.53
N THR A 728 -3.44 5.14 3.77
CA THR A 728 -3.30 3.73 4.17
C THR A 728 -4.01 3.41 5.48
N ILE A 729 -4.77 2.31 5.51
CA ILE A 729 -5.30 1.66 6.72
C ILE A 729 -4.60 0.32 6.89
N SER A 730 -3.65 0.20 7.82
CA SER A 730 -2.81 -1.01 7.90
C SER A 730 -2.45 -1.53 9.27
N GLY A 731 -2.24 -2.85 9.39
CA GLY A 731 -1.79 -3.46 10.65
C GLY A 731 -2.77 -3.29 11.81
N ASN A 732 -4.04 -2.98 11.54
CA ASN A 732 -5.04 -2.79 12.58
C ASN A 732 -5.69 -4.13 12.95
N THR A 733 -6.13 -4.24 14.20
CA THR A 733 -6.58 -5.51 14.76
C THR A 733 -7.90 -5.38 15.51
N THR A 734 -8.76 -6.38 15.34
CA THR A 734 -9.86 -6.64 16.26
C THR A 734 -9.60 -7.92 17.04
N THR A 735 -9.82 -7.91 18.34
CA THR A 735 -9.58 -9.06 19.20
C THR A 735 -10.63 -9.14 20.31
N THR A 736 -11.05 -10.35 20.65
CA THR A 736 -11.88 -10.61 21.84
C THR A 736 -11.13 -11.55 22.78
N THR A 737 -11.54 -11.69 24.04
CA THR A 737 -10.98 -12.74 24.93
C THR A 737 -11.97 -13.84 25.30
N THR A 738 -13.27 -13.65 25.04
CA THR A 738 -14.34 -14.58 25.48
C THR A 738 -15.55 -14.52 24.54
N TYR A 739 -15.98 -15.65 23.95
CA TYR A 739 -17.30 -15.90 23.33
C TYR A 739 -17.91 -14.83 22.38
N SER A 740 -17.11 -13.93 21.81
CA SER A 740 -17.62 -12.75 21.10
C SER A 740 -17.03 -12.56 19.71
N THR A 741 -17.73 -11.80 18.86
CA THR A 741 -17.37 -11.61 17.45
C THR A 741 -16.36 -10.49 17.26
N SER A 742 -15.36 -10.75 16.42
CA SER A 742 -14.38 -9.78 15.94
C SER A 742 -14.66 -9.46 14.48
N SER A 743 -14.71 -8.18 14.11
CA SER A 743 -15.22 -7.76 12.80
C SER A 743 -14.45 -6.59 12.22
N GLY A 744 -13.98 -6.68 10.98
CA GLY A 744 -13.33 -5.56 10.31
C GLY A 744 -12.01 -5.20 10.99
N GLY A 745 -10.96 -6.01 10.80
CA GLY A 745 -9.63 -5.69 11.33
C GLY A 745 -9.19 -4.28 10.90
N GLY A 746 -9.35 -3.99 9.61
CA GLY A 746 -9.16 -2.66 9.05
C GLY A 746 -10.40 -1.78 9.24
N VAL A 747 -11.49 -2.13 8.54
CA VAL A 747 -12.71 -1.31 8.43
C VAL A 747 -13.95 -2.15 8.78
N SER A 748 -14.88 -1.59 9.54
CA SER A 748 -16.21 -2.16 9.76
C SER A 748 -17.30 -1.14 9.42
N VAL A 749 -18.28 -1.54 8.62
CA VAL A 749 -19.42 -0.71 8.20
C VAL A 749 -20.73 -1.38 8.63
N SER A 750 -21.27 -0.95 9.78
CA SER A 750 -22.55 -1.45 10.29
C SER A 750 -23.74 -0.66 9.76
N SER A 751 -23.52 0.61 9.42
CA SER A 751 -24.49 1.53 8.82
C SER A 751 -23.73 2.74 8.25
N GLY A 752 -24.41 3.63 7.54
CA GLY A 752 -23.76 4.75 6.84
C GLY A 752 -23.02 4.30 5.58
N ALA A 753 -22.02 5.09 5.17
CA ALA A 753 -21.26 4.85 3.94
C ALA A 753 -19.74 4.93 4.15
N PHE A 754 -19.02 3.98 3.56
CA PHE A 754 -17.58 4.07 3.34
C PHE A 754 -17.34 4.20 1.83
N VAL A 755 -16.74 5.30 1.40
CA VAL A 755 -16.45 5.59 -0.01
C VAL A 755 -14.94 5.60 -0.19
N MET A 756 -14.42 4.70 -1.01
CA MET A 756 -13.01 4.55 -1.33
C MET A 756 -12.78 4.87 -2.81
N THR A 757 -12.03 5.93 -3.11
CA THR A 757 -11.65 6.28 -4.48
C THR A 757 -10.17 5.98 -4.76
N GLY A 758 -9.36 5.82 -3.71
CA GLY A 758 -7.94 5.47 -3.78
C GLY A 758 -7.41 4.93 -2.45
N GLY A 759 -6.08 4.78 -2.34
CA GLY A 759 -5.39 4.28 -1.15
C GLY A 759 -5.43 2.76 -0.94
N THR A 760 -4.98 2.31 0.23
CA THR A 760 -4.79 0.88 0.53
C THR A 760 -5.30 0.47 1.91
N ILE A 761 -6.04 -0.64 2.00
CA ILE A 761 -6.40 -1.34 3.24
C ILE A 761 -5.59 -2.64 3.31
N SER A 762 -4.55 -2.69 4.16
CA SER A 762 -3.59 -3.80 4.10
C SER A 762 -3.06 -4.36 5.42
N GLY A 763 -2.82 -5.67 5.48
CA GLY A 763 -2.20 -6.29 6.66
C GLY A 763 -3.06 -6.19 7.93
N ASN A 764 -4.37 -6.00 7.80
CA ASN A 764 -5.27 -5.91 8.94
C ASN A 764 -5.79 -7.29 9.34
N THR A 765 -6.12 -7.47 10.61
CA THR A 765 -6.47 -8.78 11.16
C THR A 765 -7.72 -8.73 12.03
N ALA A 766 -8.64 -9.67 11.81
CA ALA A 766 -9.69 -9.97 12.77
C ALA A 766 -9.39 -11.30 13.47
N THR A 767 -9.29 -11.26 14.80
CA THR A 767 -8.82 -12.39 15.60
C THR A 767 -9.92 -12.94 16.51
N SER A 768 -10.09 -14.26 16.50
CA SER A 768 -10.97 -14.99 17.40
C SER A 768 -10.15 -15.84 18.41
N PRO A 769 -10.36 -15.70 19.74
CA PRO A 769 -9.44 -16.22 20.76
C PRO A 769 -9.68 -17.66 21.24
N ASN A 770 -10.85 -18.29 21.04
CA ASN A 770 -11.12 -19.63 21.63
C ASN A 770 -12.19 -20.47 20.90
N ASP A 771 -12.33 -21.72 21.36
CA ASP A 771 -12.93 -22.83 20.60
C ASP A 771 -14.46 -22.93 20.70
N ASN A 772 -15.11 -22.11 21.55
CA ASN A 772 -16.51 -22.29 21.92
C ASN A 772 -17.47 -21.22 21.35
N ASN A 773 -17.34 -20.89 20.06
CA ASN A 773 -18.19 -19.96 19.28
C ASN A 773 -17.86 -18.43 19.26
N PRO A 774 -16.60 -17.98 19.16
CA PRO A 774 -16.28 -16.63 18.66
C PRO A 774 -15.96 -16.65 17.17
N ALA A 775 -16.50 -15.70 16.41
CA ALA A 775 -16.35 -15.62 14.97
C ALA A 775 -15.54 -14.39 14.56
N ALA A 776 -14.64 -14.56 13.59
CA ALA A 776 -13.83 -13.48 13.01
C ALA A 776 -14.29 -13.21 11.58
N TYR A 777 -14.61 -11.96 11.28
CA TYR A 777 -15.25 -11.58 10.02
C TYR A 777 -14.57 -10.36 9.39
N GLY A 778 -14.10 -10.46 8.15
CA GLY A 778 -13.56 -9.31 7.43
C GLY A 778 -12.22 -8.86 8.00
N GLY A 779 -11.13 -9.53 7.62
CA GLY A 779 -9.79 -9.13 8.04
C GLY A 779 -9.50 -7.69 7.63
N GLY A 780 -9.76 -7.39 6.36
CA GLY A 780 -9.71 -6.04 5.81
C GLY A 780 -10.98 -5.26 6.12
N VAL A 781 -12.12 -5.71 5.59
CA VAL A 781 -13.40 -4.99 5.60
C VAL A 781 -14.54 -5.89 6.06
N ASN A 782 -15.39 -5.41 6.97
CA ASN A 782 -16.68 -6.02 7.31
C ASN A 782 -17.82 -5.07 6.96
N ILE A 783 -18.89 -5.59 6.35
CA ILE A 783 -20.10 -4.86 6.00
C ILE A 783 -21.30 -5.65 6.53
N SER A 784 -22.00 -5.08 7.52
CA SER A 784 -23.15 -5.72 8.17
C SER A 784 -24.49 -5.02 7.92
N GLY A 785 -24.49 -3.79 7.39
CA GLY A 785 -25.74 -3.07 7.10
C GLY A 785 -25.63 -1.79 6.26
N GLY A 786 -24.46 -1.14 6.20
CA GLY A 786 -24.24 0.08 5.40
C GLY A 786 -23.79 -0.18 3.95
N ALA A 787 -23.25 0.85 3.31
CA ALA A 787 -22.70 0.78 1.96
C ALA A 787 -21.17 0.94 1.99
N PHE A 788 -20.46 0.08 1.26
CA PHE A 788 -19.05 0.27 0.93
C PHE A 788 -18.94 0.38 -0.59
N GLU A 789 -18.47 1.53 -1.05
CA GLU A 789 -18.29 1.84 -2.47
C GLU A 789 -16.79 2.02 -2.74
N MET A 790 -16.25 1.20 -3.63
CA MET A 790 -14.86 1.25 -4.07
C MET A 790 -14.84 1.62 -5.54
N THR A 791 -14.15 2.71 -5.90
CA THR A 791 -13.95 3.17 -7.28
C THR A 791 -12.49 3.14 -7.72
N GLY A 792 -11.61 2.59 -6.87
CA GLY A 792 -10.17 2.54 -7.01
C GLY A 792 -9.51 2.08 -5.69
N GLY A 793 -8.18 1.99 -5.67
CA GLY A 793 -7.41 1.55 -4.51
C GLY A 793 -7.32 0.02 -4.36
N ALA A 794 -6.87 -0.44 -3.19
CA ALA A 794 -6.64 -1.87 -2.96
C ALA A 794 -6.92 -2.37 -1.54
N ILE A 795 -7.38 -3.62 -1.42
CA ILE A 795 -7.56 -4.38 -0.16
C ILE A 795 -6.62 -5.60 -0.20
N ILE A 796 -5.46 -5.51 0.47
CA ILE A 796 -4.35 -6.46 0.26
C ILE A 796 -3.82 -7.10 1.54
N GLY A 797 -3.59 -8.41 1.55
CA GLY A 797 -2.82 -9.04 2.62
C GLY A 797 -3.54 -9.03 3.97
N ASN A 798 -4.86 -8.93 3.98
CA ASN A 798 -5.64 -8.94 5.20
C ASN A 798 -6.04 -10.36 5.57
N ALA A 799 -6.17 -10.60 6.87
CA ALA A 799 -6.36 -11.94 7.39
C ALA A 799 -7.46 -12.01 8.44
N THR A 800 -8.12 -13.15 8.48
CA THR A 800 -8.92 -13.55 9.63
C THR A 800 -8.26 -14.76 10.25
N THR A 801 -8.02 -14.71 11.57
CA THR A 801 -7.20 -15.71 12.26
C THR A 801 -7.92 -16.25 13.48
N SER A 802 -7.81 -17.56 13.72
CA SER A 802 -8.13 -18.18 15.00
C SER A 802 -6.88 -18.39 15.83
N SER A 803 -7.07 -18.54 17.13
CA SER A 803 -6.09 -19.21 17.97
C SER A 803 -5.71 -20.60 17.40
N PRO A 804 -4.43 -21.00 17.45
CA PRO A 804 -3.91 -22.27 16.89
C PRO A 804 -4.48 -23.56 17.54
N THR A 805 -5.44 -23.44 18.46
CA THR A 805 -5.98 -24.55 19.24
C THR A 805 -7.20 -25.24 18.64
N SER A 806 -7.82 -24.75 17.55
CA SER A 806 -8.94 -25.46 16.93
C SER A 806 -9.24 -25.16 15.45
N PRO A 807 -9.54 -26.19 14.63
CA PRO A 807 -9.91 -26.08 13.21
C PRO A 807 -11.42 -25.87 12.94
N SER A 808 -12.29 -25.68 13.95
CA SER A 808 -13.76 -25.66 13.77
C SER A 808 -14.43 -24.27 13.89
N ILE A 809 -13.72 -23.18 13.57
CA ILE A 809 -14.18 -21.81 13.88
C ILE A 809 -14.80 -21.14 12.62
N LYS A 810 -15.85 -20.34 12.80
CA LYS A 810 -16.44 -19.47 11.75
C LYS A 810 -15.53 -18.26 11.49
N ILE A 811 -14.57 -18.43 10.60
CA ILE A 811 -13.59 -17.41 10.24
C ILE A 811 -13.75 -17.11 8.75
N ASN A 812 -14.26 -15.92 8.42
CA ASN A 812 -14.78 -15.65 7.09
C ASN A 812 -14.31 -14.29 6.55
N GLY A 813 -14.00 -14.23 5.25
CA GLY A 813 -13.74 -12.98 4.54
C GLY A 813 -12.38 -12.39 4.91
N GLY A 814 -11.31 -12.88 4.31
CA GLY A 814 -9.95 -12.35 4.59
C GLY A 814 -9.86 -10.89 4.18
N GLY A 815 -10.26 -10.60 2.94
CA GLY A 815 -10.37 -9.25 2.41
C GLY A 815 -11.65 -8.57 2.86
N VAL A 816 -12.80 -9.09 2.43
CA VAL A 816 -14.12 -8.48 2.63
C VAL A 816 -15.12 -9.52 3.14
N TYR A 817 -15.89 -9.16 4.16
CA TYR A 817 -17.03 -9.94 4.64
C TYR A 817 -18.32 -9.12 4.54
N VAL A 818 -19.36 -9.67 3.91
CA VAL A 818 -20.66 -9.02 3.71
C VAL A 818 -21.75 -9.89 4.31
N SER A 819 -22.31 -9.48 5.44
CA SER A 819 -23.49 -10.12 6.05
C SER A 819 -24.79 -9.36 5.85
N GLY A 820 -24.67 -8.07 5.51
CA GLY A 820 -25.78 -7.18 5.18
C GLY A 820 -25.27 -5.99 4.40
N GLY A 821 -26.16 -5.08 4.01
CA GLY A 821 -25.77 -3.90 3.24
C GLY A 821 -25.30 -4.18 1.81
N THR A 822 -24.46 -3.29 1.29
CA THR A 822 -23.97 -3.31 -0.09
C THR A 822 -22.46 -3.16 -0.17
N PHE A 823 -21.80 -3.99 -0.99
CA PHE A 823 -20.43 -3.79 -1.43
C PHE A 823 -20.41 -3.62 -2.94
N THR A 824 -19.98 -2.45 -3.42
CA THR A 824 -19.80 -2.20 -4.86
C THR A 824 -18.35 -1.87 -5.14
N MET A 825 -17.75 -2.62 -6.07
CA MET A 825 -16.39 -2.41 -6.53
C MET A 825 -16.39 -2.11 -8.02
N LYS A 826 -16.01 -0.89 -8.36
CA LYS A 826 -15.79 -0.35 -9.69
C LYS A 826 -14.30 -0.11 -9.81
N ASP A 827 -13.59 -0.92 -10.58
CA ASP A 827 -12.11 -0.92 -10.58
C ASP A 827 -11.49 -1.25 -9.20
N GLY A 828 -10.15 -1.28 -9.14
CA GLY A 828 -9.38 -1.61 -7.94
C GLY A 828 -8.98 -3.08 -7.79
N LEU A 829 -8.35 -3.41 -6.66
CA LEU A 829 -7.76 -4.73 -6.41
C LEU A 829 -8.11 -5.30 -5.02
N ILE A 830 -8.52 -6.56 -4.94
CA ILE A 830 -8.59 -7.35 -3.70
C ILE A 830 -7.62 -8.53 -3.84
N SER A 831 -6.52 -8.53 -3.07
CA SER A 831 -5.47 -9.53 -3.29
C SER A 831 -4.73 -10.03 -2.05
N ALA A 832 -4.16 -11.24 -2.12
CA ALA A 832 -3.35 -11.83 -1.06
C ALA A 832 -4.06 -11.94 0.30
N ASN A 833 -5.38 -11.90 0.32
CA ASN A 833 -6.14 -11.99 1.56
C ASN A 833 -6.39 -13.45 1.94
N THR A 834 -6.39 -13.74 3.24
CA THR A 834 -6.45 -15.11 3.76
C THR A 834 -7.55 -15.29 4.81
N ALA A 835 -8.39 -16.30 4.61
CA ALA A 835 -9.40 -16.74 5.56
C ALA A 835 -9.79 -18.19 5.28
N PRO A 836 -10.24 -19.00 6.25
CA PRO A 836 -10.76 -20.34 5.97
C PRO A 836 -11.89 -20.36 4.93
N PHE A 837 -12.77 -19.36 4.93
CA PHE A 837 -13.82 -19.24 3.94
C PHE A 837 -13.82 -17.85 3.29
N GLY A 838 -13.78 -17.81 1.95
CA GLY A 838 -13.83 -16.54 1.21
C GLY A 838 -12.57 -15.71 1.42
N GLY A 839 -11.44 -16.15 0.86
CA GLY A 839 -10.14 -15.51 1.07
C GLY A 839 -10.19 -14.04 0.68
N GLY A 840 -10.72 -13.78 -0.52
CA GLY A 840 -11.00 -12.42 -1.00
C GLY A 840 -12.30 -11.87 -0.41
N VAL A 841 -13.44 -12.47 -0.77
CA VAL A 841 -14.78 -11.99 -0.39
C VAL A 841 -15.63 -13.13 0.16
N TYR A 842 -16.29 -12.90 1.29
CA TYR A 842 -17.34 -13.78 1.80
C TYR A 842 -18.68 -13.04 1.86
N VAL A 843 -19.72 -13.64 1.29
CA VAL A 843 -21.09 -13.11 1.28
C VAL A 843 -21.99 -14.08 2.07
N SER A 844 -22.33 -13.69 3.30
CA SER A 844 -23.32 -14.39 4.13
C SER A 844 -24.73 -13.81 3.95
N GLY A 845 -24.82 -12.56 3.50
CA GLY A 845 -26.04 -11.79 3.28
C GLY A 845 -25.73 -10.50 2.52
N GLY A 846 -26.74 -9.66 2.29
CA GLY A 846 -26.57 -8.42 1.52
C GLY A 846 -26.29 -8.64 0.03
N THR A 847 -25.69 -7.63 -0.60
CA THR A 847 -25.37 -7.64 -2.05
C THR A 847 -23.94 -7.20 -2.30
N THR A 848 -23.24 -7.94 -3.16
CA THR A 848 -21.91 -7.58 -3.68
C THR A 848 -21.97 -7.44 -5.19
N LYS A 849 -21.37 -6.39 -5.74
CA LYS A 849 -21.35 -6.15 -7.18
C LYS A 849 -19.98 -5.66 -7.65
N PHE A 850 -19.39 -6.38 -8.60
CA PHE A 850 -18.16 -6.00 -9.29
C PHE A 850 -18.49 -5.52 -10.70
N VAL A 851 -17.89 -4.42 -11.11
CA VAL A 851 -18.07 -3.81 -12.44
C VAL A 851 -16.73 -3.34 -13.00
N GLU A 852 -16.71 -3.07 -14.31
CA GLU A 852 -15.56 -2.47 -15.01
C GLU A 852 -14.27 -3.30 -14.84
N LYS A 853 -13.17 -2.74 -14.30
CA LYS A 853 -11.88 -3.45 -14.16
C LYS A 853 -11.62 -3.96 -12.74
N ALA A 854 -12.67 -4.23 -11.95
CA ALA A 854 -12.53 -4.81 -10.62
C ALA A 854 -11.75 -6.14 -10.69
N SER A 855 -10.69 -6.28 -9.89
CA SER A 855 -9.86 -7.49 -9.86
C SER A 855 -9.79 -8.10 -8.46
N LEU A 856 -9.99 -9.43 -8.39
CA LEU A 856 -9.87 -10.21 -7.17
C LEU A 856 -8.93 -11.38 -7.42
N SER A 857 -7.74 -11.34 -6.80
CA SER A 857 -6.64 -12.21 -7.18
C SER A 857 -5.75 -12.71 -6.05
N ALA A 858 -5.12 -13.88 -6.23
CA ALA A 858 -4.16 -14.43 -5.26
C ALA A 858 -4.70 -14.53 -3.83
N ASN A 859 -6.02 -14.64 -3.65
CA ASN A 859 -6.61 -14.83 -2.34
C ASN A 859 -6.67 -16.32 -2.00
N ILE A 860 -6.49 -16.63 -0.72
CA ILE A 860 -6.35 -18.00 -0.24
C ILE A 860 -7.42 -18.30 0.81
N ALA A 861 -8.12 -19.41 0.62
CA ALA A 861 -9.03 -19.96 1.60
C ALA A 861 -9.04 -21.48 1.58
N GLU A 862 -9.69 -22.14 2.53
CA GLU A 862 -9.97 -23.57 2.43
C GLU A 862 -11.10 -23.82 1.43
N GLU A 863 -12.08 -22.93 1.41
CA GLU A 863 -13.16 -22.94 0.44
C GLU A 863 -13.50 -21.54 -0.06
N GLY A 864 -13.77 -21.41 -1.36
CA GLY A 864 -14.01 -20.11 -1.99
C GLY A 864 -12.76 -19.24 -1.93
N GLY A 865 -11.66 -19.70 -2.54
CA GLY A 865 -10.36 -18.99 -2.50
C GLY A 865 -10.52 -17.51 -2.83
N GLY A 866 -11.26 -17.23 -3.90
CA GLY A 866 -11.69 -15.88 -4.24
C GLY A 866 -12.94 -15.44 -3.49
N VAL A 867 -14.07 -16.12 -3.74
CA VAL A 867 -15.40 -15.74 -3.27
C VAL A 867 -16.13 -16.92 -2.62
N TYR A 868 -16.75 -16.68 -1.47
CA TYR A 868 -17.68 -17.63 -0.83
C TYR A 868 -19.08 -17.02 -0.69
N VAL A 869 -20.11 -17.71 -1.14
CA VAL A 869 -21.51 -17.26 -1.10
C VAL A 869 -22.36 -18.24 -0.27
N SER A 870 -22.59 -17.89 1.00
CA SER A 870 -23.41 -18.66 1.95
C SER A 870 -24.80 -18.05 2.19
N GLY A 871 -25.14 -17.04 1.39
CA GLY A 871 -26.37 -16.26 1.45
C GLY A 871 -26.21 -15.01 0.59
N GLY A 872 -27.23 -14.14 0.57
CA GLY A 872 -27.19 -12.90 -0.21
C GLY A 872 -26.95 -13.13 -1.71
N SER A 873 -26.35 -12.13 -2.36
CA SER A 873 -25.99 -12.21 -3.78
C SER A 873 -24.64 -11.58 -4.10
N PHE A 874 -23.92 -12.19 -5.03
CA PHE A 874 -22.73 -11.62 -5.66
C PHE A 874 -22.97 -11.52 -7.17
N THR A 875 -22.67 -10.36 -7.77
CA THR A 875 -22.77 -10.13 -9.21
C THR A 875 -21.42 -9.70 -9.78
N LEU A 876 -20.88 -10.51 -10.69
CA LEU A 876 -19.78 -10.13 -11.57
C LEU A 876 -20.38 -9.56 -12.86
N ALA A 877 -20.25 -8.25 -13.05
CA ALA A 877 -20.75 -7.52 -14.22
C ALA A 877 -19.60 -6.82 -15.00
N GLY A 878 -18.38 -7.32 -14.82
CA GLY A 878 -17.13 -6.80 -15.36
C GLY A 878 -15.96 -7.30 -14.50
N GLY A 879 -14.74 -7.17 -14.99
CA GLY A 879 -13.54 -7.48 -14.23
C GLY A 879 -13.14 -8.95 -14.22
N ALA A 880 -12.31 -9.33 -13.24
CA ALA A 880 -11.71 -10.65 -13.14
C ALA A 880 -11.66 -11.19 -11.70
N ILE A 881 -12.05 -12.45 -11.53
CA ILE A 881 -11.72 -13.29 -10.36
C ILE A 881 -10.65 -14.25 -10.83
N ASN A 882 -9.39 -14.02 -10.46
CA ASN A 882 -8.28 -14.75 -11.06
C ASN A 882 -7.15 -15.19 -10.13
N GLY A 883 -6.56 -16.36 -10.37
CA GLY A 883 -5.41 -16.81 -9.58
C GLY A 883 -5.71 -17.03 -8.09
N ASN A 884 -6.97 -17.27 -7.71
CA ASN A 884 -7.34 -17.52 -6.33
C ASN A 884 -7.27 -19.01 -6.00
N ILE A 885 -6.97 -19.32 -4.74
CA ILE A 885 -6.63 -20.67 -4.30
C ILE A 885 -7.54 -21.12 -3.16
N ALA A 886 -8.23 -22.24 -3.35
CA ALA A 886 -8.84 -23.01 -2.28
C ALA A 886 -7.89 -24.16 -1.87
N ASN A 887 -7.38 -24.13 -0.64
CA ASN A 887 -6.44 -25.09 -0.06
C ASN A 887 -6.87 -25.46 1.37
N GLY A 888 -7.76 -26.44 1.49
CA GLY A 888 -8.30 -26.97 2.75
C GLY A 888 -7.61 -28.23 3.27
N GLY A 889 -6.42 -28.55 2.75
CA GLY A 889 -5.55 -29.64 3.23
C GLY A 889 -6.01 -31.07 2.95
N SER A 890 -7.29 -31.42 3.17
CA SER A 890 -7.87 -32.71 2.75
C SER A 890 -8.92 -32.54 1.68
N TYR A 891 -9.70 -31.47 1.77
CA TYR A 891 -10.78 -31.17 0.86
C TYR A 891 -10.75 -29.69 0.49
N SER A 892 -10.92 -29.39 -0.79
CA SER A 892 -10.98 -28.01 -1.28
C SER A 892 -12.13 -27.82 -2.24
N ARG A 893 -12.84 -26.69 -2.08
CA ARG A 893 -14.06 -26.38 -2.83
C ARG A 893 -14.01 -24.96 -3.37
N GLY A 894 -14.17 -24.80 -4.68
CA GLY A 894 -14.34 -23.48 -5.28
C GLY A 894 -13.06 -22.65 -5.23
N GLY A 895 -12.06 -22.96 -6.06
CA GLY A 895 -10.82 -22.19 -6.11
C GLY A 895 -11.08 -20.71 -6.36
N GLY A 896 -11.93 -20.42 -7.35
CA GLY A 896 -12.45 -19.08 -7.60
C GLY A 896 -13.63 -18.77 -6.69
N VAL A 897 -14.70 -19.57 -6.79
CA VAL A 897 -16.00 -19.29 -6.17
C VAL A 897 -16.61 -20.54 -5.54
N TYR A 898 -17.10 -20.47 -4.31
CA TYR A 898 -17.99 -21.48 -3.73
C TYR A 898 -19.37 -20.86 -3.44
N VAL A 899 -20.42 -21.40 -4.07
CA VAL A 899 -21.82 -21.06 -3.82
C VAL A 899 -22.52 -22.15 -3.00
N LYS A 900 -22.64 -21.91 -1.69
CA LYS A 900 -23.27 -22.84 -0.75
C LYS A 900 -24.79 -22.76 -0.74
N THR A 901 -25.39 -21.58 -0.70
CA THR A 901 -26.87 -21.40 -0.62
C THR A 901 -27.39 -20.11 -1.26
N GLY A 902 -26.54 -19.10 -1.49
CA GLY A 902 -26.94 -17.80 -2.09
C GLY A 902 -26.93 -17.79 -3.62
N ILE A 903 -26.86 -16.58 -4.20
CA ILE A 903 -26.88 -16.37 -5.65
C ILE A 903 -25.56 -15.78 -6.13
N PHE A 904 -24.94 -16.42 -7.12
CA PHE A 904 -23.81 -15.87 -7.87
C PHE A 904 -24.24 -15.59 -9.31
N THR A 905 -24.10 -14.35 -9.77
CA THR A 905 -24.47 -13.96 -11.13
C THR A 905 -23.25 -13.50 -11.90
N ILE A 906 -23.03 -14.05 -13.08
CA ILE A 906 -22.05 -13.58 -14.06
C ILE A 906 -22.82 -12.96 -15.21
N SER A 907 -22.88 -11.63 -15.25
CA SER A 907 -23.46 -10.89 -16.37
C SER A 907 -22.42 -10.32 -17.32
N ASP A 908 -21.15 -10.29 -16.90
CA ASP A 908 -19.95 -10.04 -17.71
C ASP A 908 -18.69 -10.38 -16.88
N GLY A 909 -17.50 -10.35 -17.48
CA GLY A 909 -16.21 -10.55 -16.80
C GLY A 909 -15.63 -11.97 -16.92
N THR A 910 -14.58 -12.25 -16.14
CA THR A 910 -13.78 -13.47 -16.26
C THR A 910 -13.53 -14.16 -14.92
N LEU A 911 -13.62 -15.49 -14.90
CA LEU A 911 -13.10 -16.35 -13.83
C LEU A 911 -11.92 -17.13 -14.43
N ASP A 912 -10.68 -16.74 -14.10
CA ASP A 912 -9.47 -17.22 -14.79
C ASP A 912 -8.39 -17.77 -13.85
N ASN A 913 -7.79 -18.91 -14.17
CA ASN A 913 -6.66 -19.48 -13.41
C ASN A 913 -6.91 -19.66 -11.90
N ASN A 914 -8.15 -19.90 -11.48
CA ASN A 914 -8.42 -20.21 -10.08
C ASN A 914 -8.23 -21.71 -9.82
N SER A 915 -7.77 -22.05 -8.62
CA SER A 915 -7.31 -23.40 -8.30
C SER A 915 -7.90 -23.92 -7.00
N ALA A 916 -8.49 -25.12 -7.03
CA ALA A 916 -8.92 -25.85 -5.85
C ALA A 916 -7.98 -27.03 -5.65
N ILE A 917 -7.22 -27.03 -4.54
CA ILE A 917 -6.13 -27.96 -4.32
C ILE A 917 -6.30 -28.67 -2.99
N ALA A 918 -6.32 -30.00 -3.03
CA ALA A 918 -6.64 -30.85 -1.89
C ALA A 918 -5.80 -32.14 -1.91
N SER A 919 -5.56 -32.81 -0.79
CA SER A 919 -4.78 -34.06 -0.80
C SER A 919 -5.68 -35.22 -1.17
N VAL A 920 -6.90 -35.22 -0.65
CA VAL A 920 -7.88 -36.27 -0.89
C VAL A 920 -8.78 -35.92 -2.06
N ALA A 921 -9.49 -34.79 -2.01
CA ALA A 921 -10.43 -34.47 -3.07
C ALA A 921 -10.64 -32.97 -3.28
N SER A 922 -10.58 -32.55 -4.54
CA SER A 922 -10.76 -31.17 -4.96
C SER A 922 -11.96 -31.04 -5.91
N TYR A 923 -12.68 -29.94 -5.76
CA TYR A 923 -13.94 -29.74 -6.47
C TYR A 923 -14.11 -28.30 -6.92
N GLY A 924 -14.39 -28.08 -8.21
CA GLY A 924 -14.73 -26.75 -8.72
C GLY A 924 -13.54 -25.80 -8.71
N GLY A 925 -12.57 -25.97 -9.61
CA GLY A 925 -11.43 -25.05 -9.70
C GLY A 925 -11.89 -23.60 -9.90
N GLY A 926 -12.84 -23.40 -10.82
CA GLY A 926 -13.51 -22.12 -11.03
C GLY A 926 -14.64 -21.91 -10.04
N VAL A 927 -15.67 -22.76 -10.08
CA VAL A 927 -16.89 -22.63 -9.27
C VAL A 927 -17.32 -23.98 -8.68
N TYR A 928 -17.58 -24.01 -7.38
CA TYR A 928 -18.33 -25.08 -6.72
C TYR A 928 -19.75 -24.61 -6.42
N VAL A 929 -20.76 -25.43 -6.73
CA VAL A 929 -22.17 -25.15 -6.46
C VAL A 929 -22.74 -26.25 -5.57
N GLY A 930 -22.88 -25.95 -4.27
CA GLY A 930 -23.41 -26.88 -3.27
C GLY A 930 -24.94 -26.85 -3.20
N GLY A 931 -25.53 -25.76 -2.73
CA GLY A 931 -26.99 -25.63 -2.63
C GLY A 931 -27.56 -24.33 -3.19
N GLY A 932 -26.69 -23.42 -3.65
CA GLY A 932 -27.11 -22.13 -4.17
C GLY A 932 -27.40 -22.14 -5.67
N THR A 933 -27.52 -20.93 -6.24
CA THR A 933 -27.82 -20.72 -7.66
C THR A 933 -26.72 -19.90 -8.33
N VAL A 934 -26.25 -20.37 -9.48
CA VAL A 934 -25.38 -19.63 -10.38
C VAL A 934 -26.13 -19.28 -11.66
N ASN A 935 -26.10 -18.02 -12.06
CA ASN A 935 -26.70 -17.53 -13.30
C ASN A 935 -25.61 -16.86 -14.16
N MET A 936 -25.35 -17.40 -15.35
CA MET A 936 -24.37 -16.86 -16.28
C MET A 936 -25.07 -16.43 -17.58
N THR A 937 -25.06 -15.13 -17.86
CA THR A 937 -25.65 -14.56 -19.08
C THR A 937 -24.60 -14.08 -20.08
N LYS A 938 -23.37 -13.79 -19.63
CA LYS A 938 -22.17 -13.52 -20.43
C LYS A 938 -20.91 -13.88 -19.62
N GLY A 939 -19.73 -13.54 -20.14
CA GLY A 939 -18.45 -13.73 -19.49
C GLY A 939 -17.74 -15.03 -19.86
N THR A 940 -16.63 -15.29 -19.19
CA THR A 940 -15.77 -16.45 -19.47
C THR A 940 -15.33 -17.15 -18.18
N ILE A 941 -15.45 -18.48 -18.12
CA ILE A 941 -14.83 -19.31 -17.09
C ILE A 941 -13.69 -20.06 -17.75
N THR A 942 -12.44 -19.70 -17.47
CA THR A 942 -11.30 -20.24 -18.20
C THR A 942 -10.10 -20.63 -17.34
N ALA A 943 -9.37 -21.65 -17.80
CA ALA A 943 -8.09 -22.07 -17.22
C ALA A 943 -8.13 -22.37 -15.71
N ASN A 944 -9.30 -22.68 -15.17
CA ASN A 944 -9.45 -23.01 -13.76
C ASN A 944 -9.13 -24.49 -13.53
N ILE A 945 -8.58 -24.77 -12.36
CA ILE A 945 -7.93 -26.03 -12.06
C ILE A 945 -8.52 -26.62 -10.79
N SER A 946 -9.10 -27.81 -10.90
CA SER A 946 -9.26 -28.68 -9.74
C SER A 946 -8.12 -29.68 -9.80
N SER A 947 -7.46 -29.94 -8.68
CA SER A 947 -6.52 -31.04 -8.59
C SER A 947 -6.18 -31.49 -7.17
N CYS A 948 -5.84 -32.76 -7.08
CA CYS A 948 -5.53 -33.44 -5.84
C CYS A 948 -4.79 -34.74 -6.14
N GLU A 949 -4.40 -35.48 -5.11
CA GLU A 949 -3.77 -36.79 -5.32
C GLU A 949 -4.78 -37.87 -5.75
N SER A 950 -6.03 -37.80 -5.29
CA SER A 950 -7.05 -38.82 -5.55
C SER A 950 -8.21 -38.34 -6.45
N TYR A 951 -9.17 -37.58 -5.93
CA TYR A 951 -10.43 -37.28 -6.65
C TYR A 951 -10.58 -35.82 -7.09
N SER A 952 -10.41 -35.54 -8.38
CA SER A 952 -10.49 -34.18 -8.93
C SER A 952 -11.67 -34.05 -9.89
N TYR A 953 -12.59 -33.13 -9.58
CA TYR A 953 -13.81 -32.96 -10.35
C TYR A 953 -14.17 -31.50 -10.62
N GLY A 954 -14.59 -31.22 -11.86
CA GLY A 954 -15.12 -29.90 -12.22
C GLY A 954 -14.03 -28.84 -12.24
N GLY A 955 -13.11 -28.89 -13.21
CA GLY A 955 -12.07 -27.86 -13.33
C GLY A 955 -12.66 -26.45 -13.44
N GLY A 956 -13.68 -26.31 -14.29
CA GLY A 956 -14.47 -25.09 -14.41
C GLY A 956 -15.56 -25.05 -13.34
N VAL A 957 -16.50 -26.00 -13.37
CA VAL A 957 -17.66 -26.04 -12.46
C VAL A 957 -17.91 -27.44 -11.88
N TYR A 958 -18.16 -27.52 -10.58
CA TYR A 958 -18.66 -28.72 -9.90
C TYR A 958 -20.03 -28.46 -9.27
N LEU A 959 -21.00 -29.37 -9.46
CA LEU A 959 -22.39 -29.25 -9.04
C LEU A 959 -22.84 -30.38 -8.11
N ASP A 960 -23.03 -30.08 -6.83
CA ASP A 960 -23.49 -31.01 -5.79
C ASP A 960 -24.69 -30.47 -5.02
N GLY A 961 -25.82 -30.35 -5.73
CA GLY A 961 -27.15 -30.08 -5.17
C GLY A 961 -27.79 -28.84 -5.77
N GLY A 962 -27.01 -27.77 -5.93
CA GLY A 962 -27.48 -26.47 -6.40
C GLY A 962 -27.70 -26.40 -7.91
N LYS A 963 -27.98 -25.20 -8.40
CA LYS A 963 -28.35 -24.95 -9.80
C LYS A 963 -27.34 -24.04 -10.50
N PHE A 964 -26.95 -24.40 -11.71
CA PHE A 964 -26.18 -23.51 -12.59
C PHE A 964 -26.94 -23.36 -13.91
N THR A 965 -27.21 -22.11 -14.29
CA THR A 965 -27.85 -21.74 -15.56
C THR A 965 -26.89 -20.95 -16.43
N ILE A 966 -26.65 -21.39 -17.67
CA ILE A 966 -25.92 -20.63 -18.67
C ILE A 966 -26.85 -20.26 -19.83
N SER A 967 -27.07 -18.96 -20.05
CA SER A 967 -27.78 -18.43 -21.22
C SER A 967 -26.85 -17.65 -22.16
N GLY A 968 -25.61 -17.39 -21.75
CA GLY A 968 -24.57 -16.78 -22.59
C GLY A 968 -23.21 -16.77 -21.91
N GLY A 969 -22.15 -16.66 -22.72
CA GLY A 969 -20.75 -16.75 -22.26
C GLY A 969 -20.10 -18.09 -22.60
N THR A 970 -18.83 -18.26 -22.20
CA THR A 970 -17.98 -19.39 -22.62
C THR A 970 -17.24 -20.06 -21.46
N PHE A 971 -17.02 -21.38 -21.58
CA PHE A 971 -16.11 -22.14 -20.73
C PHE A 971 -14.97 -22.62 -21.61
N SER A 972 -13.73 -22.39 -21.18
CA SER A 972 -12.56 -22.83 -21.96
C SER A 972 -11.35 -23.20 -21.12
N ASN A 973 -10.52 -24.14 -21.55
CA ASN A 973 -9.20 -24.43 -20.93
C ASN A 973 -9.23 -24.89 -19.47
N ASN A 974 -10.41 -25.16 -18.88
CA ASN A 974 -10.51 -25.63 -17.51
C ASN A 974 -10.11 -27.12 -17.37
N THR A 975 -9.48 -27.46 -16.26
CA THR A 975 -8.87 -28.79 -16.05
C THR A 975 -9.21 -29.37 -14.69
N ALA A 976 -9.55 -30.65 -14.67
CA ALA A 976 -9.54 -31.49 -13.48
C ALA A 976 -8.32 -32.44 -13.60
N SER A 977 -7.42 -32.43 -12.62
CA SER A 977 -6.17 -33.17 -12.66
C SER A 977 -5.94 -33.98 -11.37
N SER A 978 -5.53 -35.24 -11.50
CA SER A 978 -5.20 -36.10 -10.38
C SER A 978 -4.01 -36.98 -10.75
N LEU A 979 -3.21 -37.37 -9.74
CA LEU A 979 -2.12 -38.34 -9.91
C LEU A 979 -2.63 -39.69 -10.42
N THR A 980 -3.94 -39.94 -10.31
CA THR A 980 -4.62 -41.10 -10.86
C THR A 980 -5.64 -40.65 -11.93
N PRO A 981 -5.30 -40.68 -13.24
CA PRO A 981 -6.12 -40.10 -14.31
C PRO A 981 -7.57 -40.61 -14.37
N SER A 982 -7.84 -41.84 -13.92
CA SER A 982 -9.19 -42.42 -13.83
C SER A 982 -10.14 -41.71 -12.85
N TYR A 983 -9.59 -40.88 -11.96
CA TYR A 983 -10.33 -40.12 -10.95
C TYR A 983 -10.31 -38.60 -11.22
N SER A 984 -9.95 -38.20 -12.45
CA SER A 984 -10.10 -36.84 -12.97
C SER A 984 -11.29 -36.77 -13.90
N ARG A 985 -12.35 -36.02 -13.56
CA ARG A 985 -13.55 -35.92 -14.42
C ARG A 985 -14.08 -34.50 -14.53
N GLY A 986 -14.63 -34.17 -15.70
CA GLY A 986 -15.33 -32.91 -15.93
C GLY A 986 -14.40 -31.70 -15.89
N GLY A 987 -13.36 -31.65 -16.74
CA GLY A 987 -12.46 -30.49 -16.84
C GLY A 987 -13.24 -29.18 -17.02
N GLY A 988 -14.30 -29.21 -17.83
CA GLY A 988 -15.28 -28.12 -17.93
C GLY A 988 -16.29 -28.14 -16.77
N VAL A 989 -17.16 -29.15 -16.75
CA VAL A 989 -18.28 -29.24 -15.79
C VAL A 989 -18.43 -30.66 -15.26
N TYR A 990 -18.69 -30.80 -13.96
CA TYR A 990 -19.10 -32.07 -13.33
C TYR A 990 -20.43 -31.93 -12.61
N VAL A 991 -21.44 -32.73 -12.99
CA VAL A 991 -22.78 -32.75 -12.40
C VAL A 991 -22.94 -33.98 -11.52
N TYR A 992 -22.82 -33.80 -10.20
CA TYR A 992 -22.98 -34.86 -9.21
C TYR A 992 -24.45 -35.02 -8.78
N THR A 993 -24.95 -34.13 -7.93
CA THR A 993 -26.36 -34.15 -7.49
C THR A 993 -27.20 -32.97 -7.97
N GLY A 994 -26.56 -31.91 -8.49
CA GLY A 994 -27.19 -30.63 -8.84
C GLY A 994 -27.92 -30.58 -10.20
N THR A 995 -28.34 -29.37 -10.57
CA THR A 995 -29.06 -29.07 -11.82
C THR A 995 -28.22 -28.19 -12.73
N PHE A 996 -27.99 -28.64 -13.96
CA PHE A 996 -27.31 -27.86 -15.00
C PHE A 996 -28.28 -27.49 -16.13
N GLU A 997 -28.46 -26.19 -16.36
CA GLU A 997 -29.36 -25.63 -17.37
C GLU A 997 -28.59 -24.84 -18.41
N MET A 998 -28.89 -25.08 -19.69
CA MET A 998 -28.28 -24.37 -20.82
C MET A 998 -29.34 -23.76 -21.74
N ALA A 999 -29.03 -22.60 -22.32
CA ALA A 999 -29.90 -21.86 -23.22
C ALA A 999 -29.10 -20.92 -24.16
N GLU A 1000 -29.75 -20.49 -25.25
CA GLU A 1000 -29.37 -19.30 -26.05
C GLU A 1000 -27.90 -19.31 -26.51
N LEU A 1001 -27.05 -18.41 -25.97
CA LEU A 1001 -25.67 -18.19 -26.39
C LEU A 1001 -24.64 -18.89 -25.50
N GLY A 1002 -25.07 -19.70 -24.52
CA GLY A 1002 -24.15 -20.41 -23.63
C GLY A 1002 -23.32 -21.45 -24.39
N ARG A 1003 -22.00 -21.47 -24.16
CA ARG A 1003 -21.06 -22.41 -24.81
C ARG A 1003 -20.05 -23.00 -23.82
N ILE A 1004 -19.71 -24.25 -24.03
CA ILE A 1004 -18.60 -24.95 -23.38
C ILE A 1004 -17.70 -25.47 -24.50
N ASP A 1005 -16.43 -25.07 -24.51
CA ASP A 1005 -15.53 -25.49 -25.57
C ASP A 1005 -15.33 -27.01 -25.60
N THR A 1006 -14.87 -27.54 -26.73
CA THR A 1006 -14.69 -28.98 -26.92
C THR A 1006 -13.60 -29.58 -26.05
N ASN A 1007 -12.74 -28.74 -25.47
CA ASN A 1007 -11.65 -29.16 -24.58
C ASN A 1007 -12.07 -29.09 -23.10
N ASN A 1008 -13.32 -28.72 -22.82
CA ASN A 1008 -13.90 -28.62 -21.50
C ASN A 1008 -15.01 -29.65 -21.34
N LEU A 1009 -14.54 -30.86 -20.99
CA LEU A 1009 -15.38 -32.02 -20.80
C LEU A 1009 -16.51 -31.77 -19.80
N VAL A 1010 -17.73 -32.15 -20.18
CA VAL A 1010 -18.89 -32.20 -19.29
C VAL A 1010 -19.15 -33.64 -18.86
N CYS A 1011 -19.11 -33.90 -17.56
CA CYS A 1011 -19.40 -35.19 -16.96
C CYS A 1011 -20.66 -35.14 -16.10
N ILE A 1012 -21.47 -36.20 -16.13
CA ILE A 1012 -22.79 -36.27 -15.50
C ILE A 1012 -22.94 -37.61 -14.79
N GLU A 1013 -23.35 -37.60 -13.53
CA GLU A 1013 -23.66 -38.85 -12.79
C GLU A 1013 -24.89 -39.58 -13.34
N PRO A 1014 -24.95 -40.93 -13.19
CA PRO A 1014 -26.11 -41.71 -13.60
C PRO A 1014 -27.43 -41.17 -13.04
N GLY A 1015 -28.44 -41.01 -13.91
CA GLY A 1015 -29.75 -40.49 -13.55
C GLY A 1015 -29.85 -38.96 -13.43
N LYS A 1016 -28.80 -38.23 -13.83
CA LYS A 1016 -28.81 -36.76 -13.97
C LYS A 1016 -28.90 -36.34 -15.44
N TRP A 1017 -29.25 -35.07 -15.66
CA TRP A 1017 -29.64 -34.54 -16.97
C TRP A 1017 -29.16 -33.10 -17.11
N ILE A 1018 -28.74 -32.71 -18.31
CA ILE A 1018 -28.66 -31.30 -18.71
C ILE A 1018 -30.05 -30.89 -19.19
N THR A 1019 -30.56 -29.77 -18.67
CA THR A 1019 -31.86 -29.22 -19.08
C THR A 1019 -31.66 -28.08 -20.08
N LEU A 1020 -32.25 -28.22 -21.26
CA LEU A 1020 -32.27 -27.16 -22.27
C LEU A 1020 -33.53 -26.32 -22.10
N THR A 1021 -33.38 -25.07 -21.65
CA THR A 1021 -34.51 -24.21 -21.28
C THR A 1021 -35.01 -23.32 -22.42
N LYS A 1022 -34.15 -23.01 -23.41
CA LYS A 1022 -34.48 -22.24 -24.63
C LYS A 1022 -33.61 -22.69 -25.82
N PRO A 1023 -34.02 -22.42 -27.08
CA PRO A 1023 -33.21 -22.73 -28.26
C PRO A 1023 -31.85 -22.03 -28.22
N PHE A 1024 -30.82 -22.71 -28.73
CA PHE A 1024 -29.51 -22.10 -28.92
C PHE A 1024 -29.51 -21.20 -30.16
N THR A 1025 -28.90 -20.02 -30.04
CA THR A 1025 -28.72 -19.07 -31.14
C THR A 1025 -27.22 -18.91 -31.38
N GLY A 1026 -26.74 -19.01 -32.64
CA GLY A 1026 -25.30 -18.93 -33.00
C GLY A 1026 -24.70 -20.23 -33.56
N ALA A 1027 -23.60 -20.12 -34.31
CA ALA A 1027 -22.95 -21.24 -35.01
C ALA A 1027 -21.89 -21.95 -34.15
N GLY A 1028 -21.68 -23.26 -34.39
CA GLY A 1028 -20.63 -24.08 -33.75
C GLY A 1028 -21.11 -25.01 -32.64
N PRO A 1029 -20.24 -25.93 -32.17
CA PRO A 1029 -20.59 -26.88 -31.11
C PRO A 1029 -20.87 -26.18 -29.78
N ILE A 1030 -21.83 -26.71 -29.03
CA ILE A 1030 -22.34 -26.13 -27.78
C ILE A 1030 -21.60 -26.70 -26.55
N ALA A 1031 -21.33 -28.01 -26.52
CA ALA A 1031 -20.56 -28.69 -25.48
C ALA A 1031 -20.14 -30.11 -25.90
N LEU A 1032 -19.05 -30.64 -25.34
CA LEU A 1032 -18.67 -32.06 -25.43
C LEU A 1032 -19.07 -32.82 -24.15
N ILE A 1033 -19.89 -33.87 -24.26
CA ILE A 1033 -20.42 -34.64 -23.13
C ILE A 1033 -19.78 -36.04 -23.09
N ASP A 1034 -19.24 -36.43 -21.94
CA ASP A 1034 -18.64 -37.75 -21.68
C ASP A 1034 -19.50 -38.55 -20.69
N LEU A 1035 -19.84 -39.78 -21.11
CA LEU A 1035 -20.75 -40.70 -20.40
C LEU A 1035 -20.02 -41.90 -19.76
N SER A 1036 -18.70 -42.00 -19.91
CA SER A 1036 -17.88 -43.16 -19.51
C SER A 1036 -17.80 -43.42 -18.00
N GLY A 1037 -18.40 -42.55 -17.17
CA GLY A 1037 -18.39 -42.65 -15.71
C GLY A 1037 -19.35 -43.68 -15.09
N SER A 1038 -20.29 -44.25 -15.86
CA SER A 1038 -21.27 -45.22 -15.36
C SER A 1038 -20.74 -46.65 -15.44
N SER A 1039 -20.39 -47.25 -14.29
CA SER A 1039 -20.12 -48.70 -14.19
C SER A 1039 -21.37 -49.58 -14.31
N SER A 1040 -22.50 -49.02 -14.76
CA SER A 1040 -23.75 -49.74 -15.01
C SER A 1040 -24.33 -49.35 -16.37
N SER A 1041 -25.00 -50.33 -16.99
CA SER A 1041 -25.55 -50.36 -18.35
C SER A 1041 -26.70 -49.36 -18.62
N TRP A 1042 -26.66 -48.16 -18.06
CA TRP A 1042 -27.70 -47.14 -18.20
C TRP A 1042 -27.08 -45.84 -18.73
N LEU A 1043 -27.27 -45.59 -20.04
CA LEU A 1043 -26.99 -44.29 -20.65
C LEU A 1043 -27.91 -43.23 -20.00
N PRO A 1044 -27.38 -42.14 -19.40
CA PRO A 1044 -28.23 -41.06 -18.89
C PRO A 1044 -28.89 -40.34 -20.08
N PRO A 1045 -30.23 -40.20 -20.11
CA PRO A 1045 -30.89 -39.49 -21.21
C PRO A 1045 -30.69 -37.96 -21.09
N ILE A 1046 -30.62 -37.24 -22.21
CA ILE A 1046 -30.77 -35.78 -22.22
C ILE A 1046 -32.27 -35.48 -22.12
N LYS A 1047 -32.71 -34.69 -21.13
CA LYS A 1047 -34.12 -34.31 -20.97
C LYS A 1047 -34.40 -32.99 -21.72
N VAL A 1048 -34.94 -33.09 -22.93
CA VAL A 1048 -35.39 -31.93 -23.73
C VAL A 1048 -36.86 -31.62 -23.38
N LEU A 1049 -37.13 -30.45 -22.78
CA LEU A 1049 -38.48 -30.07 -22.32
C LEU A 1049 -39.42 -29.60 -23.45
N LYS A 1050 -38.96 -29.50 -24.71
CA LYS A 1050 -39.82 -29.14 -25.85
C LYS A 1050 -39.37 -29.82 -27.16
N LYS A 1051 -40.28 -30.59 -27.76
CA LYS A 1051 -40.08 -31.35 -29.01
C LYS A 1051 -40.31 -30.45 -30.23
N GLU A 1052 -39.27 -30.24 -31.05
CA GLU A 1052 -39.41 -29.88 -32.47
C GLU A 1052 -38.43 -30.69 -33.33
N THR A 1053 -38.83 -30.96 -34.57
CA THR A 1053 -38.48 -32.15 -35.36
C THR A 1053 -37.24 -32.02 -36.28
N SER A 1054 -36.38 -33.05 -36.21
CA SER A 1054 -35.69 -33.82 -37.29
C SER A 1054 -34.19 -33.63 -37.62
N PHE A 1055 -33.56 -34.77 -38.00
CA PHE A 1055 -32.30 -35.07 -38.75
C PHE A 1055 -31.00 -35.26 -37.93
N GLY A 1056 -29.96 -36.06 -38.25
CA GLY A 1056 -29.54 -37.00 -39.31
C GLY A 1056 -28.05 -37.38 -39.06
N THR A 1057 -27.60 -38.63 -39.27
CA THR A 1057 -26.43 -39.26 -38.59
C THR A 1057 -25.05 -39.18 -39.27
N GLN A 1058 -23.97 -39.03 -38.46
CA GLN A 1058 -22.64 -39.68 -38.70
C GLN A 1058 -21.80 -39.86 -37.40
N ASP A 1059 -20.82 -40.77 -37.44
CA ASP A 1059 -20.22 -41.55 -36.34
C ASP A 1059 -19.35 -40.79 -35.30
N ILE A 1060 -19.69 -40.98 -34.01
CA ILE A 1060 -18.92 -40.60 -32.81
C ILE A 1060 -18.71 -41.88 -31.98
N PRO A 1061 -17.55 -42.09 -31.31
CA PRO A 1061 -17.33 -43.24 -30.42
C PRO A 1061 -18.45 -43.42 -29.38
N LEU A 1062 -18.81 -44.67 -29.07
CA LEU A 1062 -20.01 -45.08 -28.30
C LEU A 1062 -20.15 -44.48 -26.87
N ASP A 1063 -19.13 -43.79 -26.36
CA ASP A 1063 -19.04 -43.26 -24.99
C ASP A 1063 -19.01 -41.72 -24.88
N ARG A 1064 -19.01 -40.98 -26.00
CA ARG A 1064 -19.02 -39.50 -26.03
C ARG A 1064 -20.01 -38.95 -27.08
N PHE A 1065 -20.59 -37.78 -26.84
CA PHE A 1065 -21.45 -37.11 -27.85
C PHE A 1065 -21.29 -35.58 -27.82
N LEU A 1066 -21.33 -34.95 -29.01
CA LEU A 1066 -21.24 -33.49 -29.18
C LEU A 1066 -22.64 -32.88 -29.11
N LEU A 1067 -22.89 -32.01 -28.13
CA LEU A 1067 -24.08 -31.16 -28.12
C LEU A 1067 -23.85 -30.08 -29.19
N GLY A 1068 -24.29 -30.27 -30.43
CA GLY A 1068 -24.04 -29.27 -31.49
C GLY A 1068 -24.19 -29.72 -32.94
N ASP A 1069 -24.00 -31.00 -33.25
CA ASP A 1069 -24.04 -31.49 -34.64
C ASP A 1069 -25.40 -32.09 -35.02
N PHE A 1070 -26.44 -31.26 -34.97
CA PHE A 1070 -27.70 -31.56 -35.66
C PHE A 1070 -27.73 -30.81 -37.01
N VAL A 1071 -27.32 -31.49 -38.09
CA VAL A 1071 -27.51 -31.01 -39.47
C VAL A 1071 -28.80 -31.59 -40.07
N ILE A 1072 -29.63 -30.68 -40.58
CA ILE A 1072 -31.02 -30.90 -41.03
C ILE A 1072 -31.08 -31.34 -42.51
N GLY A 1073 -31.58 -32.56 -42.81
CA GLY A 1073 -31.94 -33.01 -44.16
C GLY A 1073 -33.04 -34.11 -44.20
N PRO A 1074 -34.11 -33.98 -45.03
CA PRO A 1074 -35.41 -34.66 -44.93
C PRO A 1074 -35.37 -36.20 -45.00
N GLN A 1075 -35.61 -36.93 -43.89
CA GLN A 1075 -36.63 -38.01 -43.69
C GLN A 1075 -36.33 -38.95 -42.47
N ARG A 1076 -37.29 -39.10 -41.53
CA ARG A 1076 -37.57 -40.23 -40.55
C ARG A 1076 -36.44 -40.64 -39.54
N LYS A 1077 -36.59 -41.10 -38.28
CA LYS A 1077 -37.65 -41.39 -37.26
C LYS A 1077 -36.94 -41.51 -35.87
N SER A 1078 -37.52 -40.89 -34.83
CA SER A 1078 -37.44 -41.13 -33.34
C SER A 1078 -36.29 -41.90 -32.66
N ILE A 1079 -35.78 -41.36 -31.54
CA ILE A 1079 -35.20 -42.14 -30.41
C ILE A 1079 -36.00 -41.81 -29.13
N GLU A 1080 -36.68 -42.83 -28.62
CA GLU A 1080 -37.34 -42.87 -27.31
C GLU A 1080 -36.71 -44.05 -26.57
N ALA A 1081 -36.09 -43.81 -25.41
CA ALA A 1081 -35.37 -44.83 -24.66
C ALA A 1081 -36.33 -45.61 -23.74
N MET A 1082 -36.75 -46.80 -24.17
CA MET A 1082 -37.17 -47.89 -23.27
C MET A 1082 -36.46 -49.18 -23.71
N GLY A 1083 -35.91 -49.91 -22.75
CA GLY A 1083 -34.89 -50.95 -22.94
C GLY A 1083 -35.29 -52.17 -23.77
N TYR A 1084 -34.83 -52.20 -25.02
CA TYR A 1084 -34.70 -53.39 -25.85
C TYR A 1084 -33.47 -53.22 -26.74
N PHE A 1085 -32.76 -54.32 -27.04
CA PHE A 1085 -31.79 -54.33 -28.15
C PHE A 1085 -32.32 -55.21 -29.29
N LEU A 1086 -32.01 -54.76 -30.51
CA LEU A 1086 -32.36 -55.41 -31.75
C LEU A 1086 -31.21 -56.35 -32.13
N ASN A 1087 -31.49 -57.65 -32.29
CA ASN A 1087 -30.50 -58.57 -32.84
C ASN A 1087 -30.23 -58.24 -34.31
N THR A 1088 -29.09 -58.69 -34.86
CA THR A 1088 -28.72 -58.46 -36.27
C THR A 1088 -29.72 -59.03 -37.29
N ASP A 1089 -30.67 -59.86 -36.84
CA ASP A 1089 -31.76 -60.42 -37.63
C ASP A 1089 -33.09 -59.64 -37.51
N GLY A 1090 -33.12 -58.53 -36.79
CA GLY A 1090 -34.29 -57.67 -36.66
C GLY A 1090 -35.32 -58.12 -35.62
N THR A 1091 -35.01 -59.11 -34.79
CA THR A 1091 -35.89 -59.52 -33.69
C THR A 1091 -35.61 -58.73 -32.40
N LEU A 1092 -36.67 -58.37 -31.68
CA LEU A 1092 -36.62 -57.71 -30.37
C LEU A 1092 -36.65 -58.76 -29.26
N GLN A 1093 -35.69 -58.71 -28.33
CA GLN A 1093 -35.69 -59.55 -27.13
C GLN A 1093 -35.63 -58.66 -25.87
N SER A 1094 -36.53 -58.90 -24.91
CA SER A 1094 -36.56 -58.21 -23.62
C SER A 1094 -35.61 -58.88 -22.62
N TRP A 1095 -35.15 -58.11 -21.63
CA TRP A 1095 -34.80 -58.71 -20.33
C TRP A 1095 -36.08 -59.08 -19.57
#